data_AF-A0A2J7RJN4-F1
#
_entry.id   AF-A0A2J7RJN4-F1
#
_cell.length_a   1.000
_cell.length_b   1.000
_cell.length_c   1.000
_cell.angle_alpha   90.00
_cell.angle_beta   90.00
_cell.angle_gamma   90.00
#
_symmetry.space_group_name_H-M   'P 1'
#
loop_
_entity.id
_entity.type
_entity.pdbx_description
1 polymer ?
#
loop_
_entity_poly.entity_id
_entity_poly.type
_entity_poly.pdbx_seq_one_letter_code
_entity_poly.pdbx_strand_id
1 'polypeptide(L)'
;SVKATFIDDLKHVLLPFLLRCEQEAAGSRKQLLLDYLKVLSSKDLSLPHKLFEHLHDEHSCSLVPSVEEKISLALECLYAYPNADQLQKAFHILECIPRRGFGLQSSAVAALYDRLDDLECELHAAEVLDRNSVSKPLSFIRDCKSNLEMVQKLMVTLARTVAKKFPSPSETDCKQLLADMLDLQANYFTIINIESCFQIYVANVLASGSKRNIEEVGNILQRQNTGWTDTKVSYHHSVQLVLQAAMEYFDLSGSASDPALDLAKTCLNLITDENEKIKEQLDLIAALQLLSDFGINILPLQVRLCSERLRLVEKCIHSKPMSYRSMQRLLQLADKLHVCGNDERQREGQVLVLIAEAALKVEDYHFCAEICQQLITKSHTIGWQVVQKLGQCQKFDNYQLRCDLLAFALLYCPMDMIELLINSRSFLQVQLLNDMIYSQMKHDTEATDEEEFADALTSPVSPCREFPGQVHIVKDWTEMTKNATYGLLKNIGNKSFWKTTFSWMQRNMSDDEIMERNSLISAQGFPAFYSSLAPECHISTFSTQYDKFSVPDISNPIVQLSQALLRTILLQGTASEGTYSDCTNVLLQLAEQFLAEDSCLGLGHIVPLQDLTLSNSCFNSMSCTSMSLQLAMYYYAIQGYKLLHSLPTEDMNRERDLYLYPPNELVEHMSKLASKYEVMELWAQFLLKYQKLLVDFQHGEQLIALGCGIDVQRFTQDTQYQQDSIMGLAMTIDTQKFFLAVKLASRHGVPLAEVAARHVTSLLLSTEGVQLSELMAHLTNPQLTELLKNSTHIVCDRLEQYAYPDIEGTDHQLLVMYYSVLQSIAEDYKTHSLTPKEHIKILRKVKATSPSKQALMISVTFRVRGVLYDILSEFSYLLECS
;
A
#
# COMPACT_ATOMS: atom_id res chain seq x y z
N SER A 1 0.04 -105.01 20.98
CA SER A 1 0.96 -105.87 21.76
C SER A 1 2.35 -105.24 22.03
N VAL A 2 2.56 -103.93 21.85
CA VAL A 2 3.72 -103.22 22.48
C VAL A 2 3.25 -102.30 23.61
N LYS A 3 2.05 -101.73 23.46
CA LYS A 3 1.40 -100.84 24.44
C LYS A 3 0.78 -101.55 25.66
N ALA A 4 0.68 -102.88 25.65
CA ALA A 4 0.11 -103.66 26.76
C ALA A 4 1.20 -104.16 27.70
N THR A 5 2.38 -104.50 27.16
CA THR A 5 3.54 -104.93 27.94
C THR A 5 4.38 -103.76 28.46
N PHE A 6 4.22 -102.54 27.90
CA PHE A 6 5.03 -101.39 28.30
C PHE A 6 5.00 -101.10 29.82
N ILE A 7 3.82 -101.14 30.44
CA ILE A 7 3.71 -100.93 31.89
C ILE A 7 4.35 -102.09 32.67
N ASP A 8 4.14 -103.34 32.22
CA ASP A 8 4.72 -104.52 32.85
C ASP A 8 6.25 -104.53 32.75
N ASP A 9 6.80 -104.14 31.60
CA ASP A 9 8.24 -104.00 31.36
C ASP A 9 8.82 -102.90 32.25
N LEU A 10 8.11 -101.78 32.44
CA LEU A 10 8.53 -100.72 33.37
C LEU A 10 8.55 -101.22 34.83
N LYS A 11 7.53 -101.95 35.27
CA LYS A 11 7.43 -102.48 36.64
C LYS A 11 8.45 -103.59 36.92
N HIS A 12 8.64 -104.52 35.99
CA HIS A 12 9.40 -105.75 36.24
C HIS A 12 10.83 -105.73 35.72
N VAL A 13 11.14 -104.89 34.73
CA VAL A 13 12.48 -104.82 34.13
C VAL A 13 13.17 -103.51 34.48
N LEU A 14 12.54 -102.37 34.21
CA LEU A 14 13.18 -101.07 34.40
C LEU A 14 13.29 -100.70 35.88
N LEU A 15 12.23 -100.85 36.67
CA LEU A 15 12.23 -100.46 38.08
C LEU A 15 13.28 -101.19 38.92
N PRO A 16 13.46 -102.53 38.85
CA PRO A 16 14.52 -103.21 39.60
C PRO A 16 15.92 -102.76 39.18
N PHE A 17 16.12 -102.44 37.90
CA PHE A 17 17.38 -101.86 37.43
C PHE A 17 17.61 -100.47 38.05
N LEU A 18 16.62 -99.58 38.00
CA LEU A 18 16.75 -98.24 38.56
C LEU A 18 16.94 -98.25 40.08
N LEU A 19 16.30 -99.18 40.81
CA LEU A 19 16.50 -99.34 42.25
C LEU A 19 17.92 -99.79 42.60
N ARG A 20 18.55 -100.64 41.78
CA ARG A 20 19.97 -100.98 41.94
C ARG A 20 20.86 -99.76 41.70
N CYS A 21 20.57 -98.96 40.67
CA CYS A 21 21.31 -97.72 40.42
C CYS A 21 21.15 -96.69 41.56
N GLU A 22 19.99 -96.62 42.20
CA GLU A 22 19.76 -95.77 43.37
C GLU A 22 20.59 -96.21 44.59
N GLN A 23 20.83 -97.51 44.75
CA GLN A 23 21.71 -98.04 45.81
C GLN A 23 23.18 -97.66 45.58
N GLU A 24 23.62 -97.65 44.33
CA GLU A 24 24.99 -97.25 43.96
C GLU A 24 25.21 -95.74 44.06
N ALA A 25 24.22 -94.94 43.66
CA ALA A 25 24.25 -93.49 43.79
C ALA A 25 22.83 -92.93 44.02
N ALA A 26 22.62 -92.30 45.18
CA ALA A 26 21.36 -91.67 45.54
C ALA A 26 20.96 -90.60 44.50
N GLY A 27 19.71 -90.65 44.02
CA GLY A 27 19.15 -89.77 42.99
C GLY A 27 19.18 -90.34 41.55
N SER A 28 19.94 -91.42 41.31
CA SER A 28 20.14 -91.99 39.96
C SER A 28 18.86 -92.55 39.34
N ARG A 29 17.93 -93.10 40.15
CA ARG A 29 16.64 -93.62 39.63
C ARG A 29 15.84 -92.51 38.97
N LYS A 30 15.68 -91.36 39.66
CA LYS A 30 14.87 -90.23 39.18
C LYS A 30 15.45 -89.69 37.87
N GLN A 31 16.77 -89.52 37.79
CA GLN A 31 17.44 -88.98 36.61
C GLN A 31 17.35 -89.92 35.40
N LEU A 32 17.65 -91.21 35.55
CA LEU A 32 17.61 -92.17 34.45
C LEU A 32 16.18 -92.40 33.92
N LEU A 33 15.17 -92.40 34.80
CA LEU A 33 13.77 -92.49 34.39
C LEU A 33 13.35 -91.26 33.59
N LEU A 34 13.78 -90.07 34.04
CA LEU A 34 13.51 -88.80 33.39
C LEU A 34 14.16 -88.75 31.99
N ASP A 35 15.42 -89.17 31.86
CA ASP A 35 16.12 -89.22 30.56
C ASP A 35 15.47 -90.22 29.60
N TYR A 36 15.06 -91.38 30.10
CA TYR A 36 14.33 -92.38 29.31
C TYR A 36 13.00 -91.81 28.78
N LEU A 37 12.22 -91.17 29.65
CA LEU A 37 10.94 -90.58 29.27
C LEU A 37 11.10 -89.40 28.32
N LYS A 38 12.13 -88.55 28.47
CA LYS A 38 12.45 -87.49 27.51
C LYS A 38 12.74 -88.02 26.10
N VAL A 39 13.49 -89.11 25.99
CA VAL A 39 13.79 -89.73 24.68
C VAL A 39 12.52 -90.30 24.05
N LEU A 40 11.64 -90.92 24.84
CA LEU A 40 10.35 -91.41 24.33
C LEU A 40 9.44 -90.25 23.91
N SER A 41 9.32 -89.24 24.74
CA SER A 41 8.43 -88.10 24.50
C SER A 41 8.91 -87.24 23.34
N SER A 42 10.22 -87.17 23.05
CA SER A 42 10.73 -86.50 21.83
C SER A 42 10.22 -87.11 20.51
N LYS A 43 9.71 -88.36 20.54
CA LYS A 43 9.22 -89.07 19.35
C LYS A 43 7.69 -89.17 19.30
N ASP A 44 7.03 -89.54 20.40
CA ASP A 44 5.57 -89.69 20.47
C ASP A 44 5.10 -89.65 21.93
N LEU A 45 4.06 -88.86 22.22
CA LEU A 45 3.46 -88.77 23.56
C LEU A 45 2.57 -89.96 23.90
N SER A 46 2.32 -90.90 22.99
CA SER A 46 1.40 -92.02 23.25
C SER A 46 1.85 -93.02 24.34
N LEU A 47 3.16 -93.23 24.51
CA LEU A 47 3.71 -94.09 25.56
C LEU A 47 3.79 -93.36 26.92
N PRO A 48 4.29 -92.11 26.99
CA PRO A 48 4.15 -91.28 28.20
C PRO A 48 2.69 -91.14 28.66
N HIS A 49 1.74 -90.91 27.75
CA HIS A 49 0.31 -90.81 28.09
C HIS A 49 -0.21 -92.06 28.80
N LYS A 50 0.11 -93.26 28.30
CA LYS A 50 -0.26 -94.53 28.95
C LYS A 50 0.38 -94.74 30.31
N LEU A 51 1.61 -94.25 30.49
CA LEU A 51 2.28 -94.28 31.78
C LEU A 51 1.51 -93.43 32.79
N PHE A 52 1.15 -92.19 32.43
CA PHE A 52 0.41 -91.30 33.33
C PHE A 52 -1.03 -91.77 33.60
N GLU A 53 -1.72 -92.33 32.60
CA GLU A 53 -3.03 -92.99 32.77
C GLU A 53 -2.95 -94.11 33.83
N HIS A 54 -1.97 -95.01 33.71
CA HIS A 54 -1.77 -96.06 34.70
C HIS A 54 -1.34 -95.52 36.08
N LEU A 55 -0.54 -94.44 36.15
CA LEU A 55 -0.14 -93.80 37.40
C LEU A 55 -1.30 -93.06 38.11
N HIS A 56 -2.38 -92.78 37.39
CA HIS A 56 -3.62 -92.23 37.93
C HIS A 56 -4.47 -93.35 38.58
N ASP A 57 -4.61 -94.48 37.90
CA ASP A 57 -5.48 -95.59 38.31
C ASP A 57 -4.94 -96.42 39.51
N GLU A 58 -3.62 -96.63 39.63
CA GLU A 58 -3.03 -97.38 40.76
C GLU A 58 -2.45 -96.46 41.85
N HIS A 59 -3.08 -96.41 43.03
CA HIS A 59 -2.68 -95.56 44.15
C HIS A 59 -1.44 -96.05 44.95
N SER A 60 -0.82 -97.16 44.56
CA SER A 60 0.30 -97.77 45.30
C SER A 60 1.38 -98.36 44.39
N CYS A 61 1.77 -97.64 43.33
CA CYS A 61 2.84 -98.08 42.44
C CYS A 61 4.21 -97.50 42.85
N SER A 62 5.18 -98.37 43.18
CA SER A 62 6.53 -97.97 43.63
C SER A 62 7.42 -97.35 42.54
N LEU A 63 6.92 -97.23 41.30
CA LEU A 63 7.69 -96.69 40.17
C LEU A 63 8.00 -95.20 40.36
N VAL A 64 7.00 -94.42 40.76
CA VAL A 64 7.09 -92.98 41.03
C VAL A 64 6.45 -92.70 42.38
N PRO A 65 7.22 -92.80 43.48
CA PRO A 65 6.68 -92.81 44.84
C PRO A 65 6.19 -91.43 45.31
N SER A 66 6.68 -90.33 44.72
CA SER A 66 6.36 -88.97 45.16
C SER A 66 5.54 -88.19 44.12
N VAL A 67 4.63 -87.33 44.60
CA VAL A 67 3.87 -86.39 43.77
C VAL A 67 4.81 -85.41 43.06
N GLU A 68 5.90 -85.00 43.73
CA GLU A 68 6.97 -84.17 43.15
C GLU A 68 7.56 -84.80 41.89
N GLU A 69 7.86 -86.10 41.93
CA GLU A 69 8.39 -86.81 40.76
C GLU A 69 7.38 -86.92 39.64
N LYS A 70 6.10 -87.22 39.94
CA LYS A 70 5.04 -87.30 38.92
C LYS A 70 4.91 -85.99 38.14
N ILE A 71 4.88 -84.85 38.83
CA ILE A 71 4.78 -83.52 38.20
C ILE A 71 6.05 -83.24 37.37
N SER A 72 7.24 -83.48 37.94
CA SER A 72 8.51 -83.23 37.23
C SER A 72 8.64 -84.06 35.95
N LEU A 73 8.25 -85.34 35.97
CA LEU A 73 8.31 -86.20 34.79
C LEU A 73 7.30 -85.76 33.73
N ALA A 74 6.10 -85.35 34.12
CA ALA A 74 5.07 -84.90 33.17
C ALA A 74 5.49 -83.61 32.45
N LEU A 75 5.99 -82.62 33.19
CA LEU A 75 6.51 -81.37 32.63
C LEU A 75 7.63 -81.64 31.60
N GLU A 76 8.61 -82.46 31.97
CA GLU A 76 9.75 -82.76 31.10
C GLU A 76 9.34 -83.61 29.88
N CYS A 77 8.33 -84.48 30.01
CA CYS A 77 7.77 -85.22 28.87
C CYS A 77 7.13 -84.27 27.86
N LEU A 78 6.27 -83.36 28.33
CA LEU A 78 5.50 -82.46 27.47
C LEU A 78 6.39 -81.42 26.79
N TYR A 79 7.38 -80.86 27.49
CA TYR A 79 8.33 -79.91 26.88
C TYR A 79 9.32 -80.55 25.90
N ALA A 80 9.63 -81.84 26.05
CA ALA A 80 10.54 -82.53 25.13
C ALA A 80 9.88 -82.88 23.78
N TYR A 81 8.56 -82.80 23.66
CA TYR A 81 7.87 -83.05 22.39
C TYR A 81 7.98 -81.85 21.43
N PRO A 82 8.52 -82.02 20.21
CA PRO A 82 8.84 -80.89 19.32
C PRO A 82 7.66 -80.40 18.46
N ASN A 83 6.53 -81.13 18.41
CA ASN A 83 5.41 -80.85 17.51
C ASN A 83 4.12 -80.47 18.29
N ALA A 84 3.13 -79.94 17.59
CA ALA A 84 1.84 -79.50 18.16
C ALA A 84 0.65 -80.39 17.78
N ASP A 85 0.89 -81.44 17.00
CA ASP A 85 -0.12 -82.35 16.42
C ASP A 85 -0.78 -83.30 17.43
N GLN A 86 -0.24 -83.45 18.63
CA GLN A 86 -0.73 -84.37 19.68
C GLN A 86 -1.29 -83.64 20.91
N LEU A 87 -1.87 -82.46 20.70
CA LEU A 87 -2.35 -81.56 21.76
C LEU A 87 -3.39 -82.23 22.71
N GLN A 88 -4.32 -83.02 22.18
CA GLN A 88 -5.29 -83.77 22.99
C GLN A 88 -4.64 -84.75 23.97
N LYS A 89 -3.56 -85.42 23.57
CA LYS A 89 -2.83 -86.34 24.48
C LYS A 89 -2.08 -85.56 25.56
N ALA A 90 -1.62 -84.35 25.25
CA ALA A 90 -0.95 -83.48 26.21
C ALA A 90 -1.91 -83.01 27.32
N PHE A 91 -3.15 -82.62 26.97
CA PHE A 91 -4.21 -82.34 27.95
C PHE A 91 -4.51 -83.55 28.82
N HIS A 92 -4.68 -84.75 28.25
CA HIS A 92 -4.95 -85.93 29.07
C HIS A 92 -3.79 -86.30 30.01
N ILE A 93 -2.53 -86.11 29.61
CA ILE A 93 -1.37 -86.31 30.50
C ILE A 93 -1.48 -85.36 31.71
N LEU A 94 -1.87 -84.12 31.47
CA LEU A 94 -2.02 -83.12 32.52
C LEU A 94 -3.20 -83.43 33.45
N GLU A 95 -4.34 -83.88 32.92
CA GLU A 95 -5.51 -84.32 33.72
C GLU A 95 -5.21 -85.50 34.66
N CYS A 96 -4.26 -86.37 34.29
CA CYS A 96 -3.85 -87.52 35.11
C CYS A 96 -3.06 -87.10 36.38
N ILE A 97 -2.57 -85.86 36.46
CA ILE A 97 -1.74 -85.38 37.56
C ILE A 97 -2.62 -85.01 38.78
N PRO A 98 -2.25 -85.39 40.02
CA PRO A 98 -3.00 -85.02 41.20
C PRO A 98 -3.08 -83.50 41.38
N ARG A 99 -4.31 -82.96 41.47
CA ARG A 99 -4.56 -81.52 41.70
C ARG A 99 -3.95 -81.04 43.01
N ARG A 100 -3.60 -79.75 43.05
CA ARG A 100 -3.03 -79.07 44.23
C ARG A 100 -3.93 -79.27 45.47
N GLY A 101 -3.46 -80.07 46.43
CA GLY A 101 -4.18 -80.35 47.69
C GLY A 101 -3.96 -79.27 48.76
N PHE A 102 -4.94 -79.10 49.66
CA PHE A 102 -4.86 -78.20 50.81
C PHE A 102 -4.02 -78.84 51.95
N GLY A 103 -2.74 -78.47 52.05
CA GLY A 103 -1.82 -78.90 53.13
C GLY A 103 -0.48 -78.16 53.12
N LEU A 104 0.31 -78.28 54.19
CA LEU A 104 1.68 -77.74 54.29
C LEU A 104 2.58 -78.45 53.28
N GLN A 105 2.69 -77.89 52.07
CA GLN A 105 3.59 -78.40 51.04
C GLN A 105 4.99 -77.79 51.19
N SER A 106 6.02 -78.57 50.86
CA SER A 106 7.38 -78.05 50.70
C SER A 106 7.42 -76.98 49.60
N SER A 107 8.27 -75.96 49.77
CA SER A 107 8.44 -74.88 48.77
C SER A 107 8.79 -75.42 47.37
N ALA A 108 9.48 -76.57 47.29
CA ALA A 108 9.80 -77.23 46.04
C ALA A 108 8.57 -77.80 45.31
N VAL A 109 7.57 -78.31 46.04
CA VAL A 109 6.34 -78.87 45.45
C VAL A 109 5.41 -77.74 45.00
N ALA A 110 5.34 -76.65 45.78
CA ALA A 110 4.62 -75.45 45.37
C ALA A 110 5.15 -74.89 44.03
N ALA A 111 6.47 -74.77 43.88
CA ALA A 111 7.08 -74.31 42.63
C ALA A 111 6.82 -75.24 41.43
N LEU A 112 6.63 -76.55 41.65
CA LEU A 112 6.25 -77.49 40.58
C LEU A 112 4.78 -77.36 40.18
N TYR A 113 3.89 -77.07 41.12
CA TYR A 113 2.50 -76.74 40.80
C TYR A 113 2.39 -75.40 40.07
N ASP A 114 3.16 -74.39 40.46
CA ASP A 114 3.16 -73.11 39.72
C ASP A 114 3.66 -73.31 38.27
N ARG A 115 4.65 -74.19 38.04
CA ARG A 115 5.08 -74.60 36.68
C ARG A 115 4.03 -75.41 35.93
N LEU A 116 3.16 -76.13 36.63
CA LEU A 116 2.06 -76.88 36.03
C LEU A 116 0.94 -75.92 35.60
N ASP A 117 0.60 -74.95 36.44
CA ASP A 117 -0.35 -73.88 36.12
C ASP A 117 0.12 -73.09 34.88
N ASP A 118 1.42 -72.78 34.77
CA ASP A 118 2.02 -72.18 33.58
C ASP A 118 1.84 -73.04 32.32
N LEU A 119 2.00 -74.36 32.44
CA LEU A 119 1.82 -75.32 31.34
C LEU A 119 0.36 -75.45 30.91
N GLU A 120 -0.59 -75.38 31.84
CA GLU A 120 -2.03 -75.35 31.53
C GLU A 120 -2.36 -74.15 30.63
N CYS A 121 -1.86 -72.97 30.99
CA CYS A 121 -2.03 -71.77 30.17
C CYS A 121 -1.32 -71.88 28.80
N GLU A 122 -0.16 -72.55 28.73
CA GLU A 122 0.55 -72.84 27.47
C GLU A 122 -0.24 -73.75 26.54
N LEU A 123 -0.85 -74.80 27.09
CA LEU A 123 -1.69 -75.74 26.34
C LEU A 123 -2.96 -75.06 25.84
N HIS A 124 -3.60 -74.22 26.67
CA HIS A 124 -4.73 -73.39 26.25
C HIS A 124 -4.35 -72.45 25.10
N ALA A 125 -3.20 -71.77 25.21
CA ALA A 125 -2.71 -70.91 24.13
C ALA A 125 -2.44 -71.70 22.84
N ALA A 126 -1.89 -72.91 22.95
CA ALA A 126 -1.69 -73.81 21.81
C ALA A 126 -3.00 -74.21 21.14
N GLU A 127 -4.06 -74.47 21.91
CA GLU A 127 -5.39 -74.82 21.39
C GLU A 127 -6.02 -73.67 20.60
N VAL A 128 -5.98 -72.45 21.12
CA VAL A 128 -6.54 -71.27 20.44
C VAL A 128 -5.78 -70.98 19.14
N LEU A 129 -4.47 -71.18 19.12
CA LEU A 129 -3.64 -71.06 17.92
C LEU A 129 -3.98 -72.15 16.88
N ASP A 130 -4.18 -73.40 17.31
CA ASP A 130 -4.52 -74.53 16.43
C ASP A 130 -5.91 -74.35 15.79
N ARG A 131 -6.91 -73.86 16.55
CA ARG A 131 -8.24 -73.50 16.05
C ARG A 131 -8.20 -72.50 14.89
N ASN A 132 -7.22 -71.59 14.91
CA ASN A 132 -6.99 -70.60 13.86
C ASN A 132 -5.99 -71.05 12.79
N SER A 133 -5.65 -72.34 12.76
CA SER A 133 -4.70 -72.93 11.79
C SER A 133 -3.25 -72.41 11.92
N VAL A 134 -2.83 -71.99 13.11
CA VAL A 134 -1.46 -71.54 13.44
C VAL A 134 -0.83 -72.47 14.48
N SER A 135 -0.71 -73.76 14.17
CA SER A 135 -0.16 -74.76 15.09
C SER A 135 1.32 -74.52 15.42
N LYS A 136 1.69 -74.46 16.71
CA LYS A 136 3.05 -74.20 17.22
C LYS A 136 3.37 -75.05 18.46
N PRO A 137 4.63 -75.55 18.62
CA PRO A 137 4.97 -76.39 19.76
C PRO A 137 5.03 -75.61 21.08
N LEU A 138 4.82 -76.31 22.20
CA LEU A 138 4.79 -75.71 23.55
C LEU A 138 6.09 -74.99 23.91
N SER A 139 7.24 -75.53 23.48
CA SER A 139 8.54 -74.89 23.64
C SER A 139 8.58 -73.50 22.99
N PHE A 140 8.05 -73.37 21.78
CA PHE A 140 7.97 -72.08 21.07
C PHE A 140 7.02 -71.10 21.77
N ILE A 141 5.86 -71.57 22.26
CA ILE A 141 4.89 -70.73 22.97
C ILE A 141 5.51 -70.18 24.26
N ARG A 142 6.21 -71.02 25.01
CA ARG A 142 6.96 -70.62 26.20
C ARG A 142 8.05 -69.60 25.90
N ASP A 143 8.84 -69.84 24.86
CA ASP A 143 9.91 -68.91 24.45
C ASP A 143 9.33 -67.56 23.98
N CYS A 144 8.12 -67.57 23.40
CA CYS A 144 7.41 -66.36 23.01
C CYS A 144 6.88 -65.55 24.20
N LYS A 145 6.53 -66.18 25.34
CA LYS A 145 5.90 -65.53 26.50
C LYS A 145 6.61 -64.23 26.92
N SER A 146 7.94 -64.24 26.92
CA SER A 146 8.78 -63.09 27.32
C SER A 146 9.20 -62.16 26.19
N ASN A 147 8.83 -62.44 24.92
CA ASN A 147 9.28 -61.67 23.77
C ASN A 147 8.11 -60.98 23.04
N LEU A 148 7.94 -59.68 23.29
CA LEU A 148 6.87 -58.85 22.72
C LEU A 148 6.82 -58.91 21.19
N GLU A 149 7.96 -58.86 20.50
CA GLU A 149 7.99 -58.88 19.03
C GLU A 149 7.53 -60.21 18.45
N MET A 150 7.90 -61.32 19.10
CA MET A 150 7.47 -62.66 18.67
C MET A 150 5.97 -62.84 18.86
N VAL A 151 5.43 -62.39 19.99
CA VAL A 151 3.97 -62.39 20.27
C VAL A 151 3.23 -61.53 19.25
N GLN A 152 3.69 -60.31 18.97
CA GLN A 152 3.07 -59.45 17.96
C GLN A 152 3.09 -60.09 16.56
N LYS A 153 4.22 -60.67 16.14
CA LYS A 153 4.32 -61.39 14.86
C LYS A 153 3.37 -62.59 14.80
N LEU A 154 3.20 -63.32 15.91
CA LEU A 154 2.28 -64.43 16.01
C LEU A 154 0.82 -63.97 15.86
N MET A 155 0.44 -62.91 16.58
CA MET A 155 -0.89 -62.28 16.50
C MET A 155 -1.21 -61.75 15.10
N VAL A 156 -0.24 -61.12 14.43
CA VAL A 156 -0.39 -60.68 13.03
C VAL A 156 -0.52 -61.87 12.08
N THR A 157 0.21 -62.96 12.32
CA THR A 157 0.11 -64.17 11.50
C THR A 157 -1.28 -64.79 11.63
N LEU A 158 -1.79 -64.91 12.86
CA LEU A 158 -3.14 -65.36 13.18
C LEU A 158 -4.19 -64.54 12.40
N ALA A 159 -4.17 -63.21 12.53
CA ALA A 159 -5.09 -62.33 11.81
C ALA A 159 -5.00 -62.51 10.27
N ARG A 160 -3.78 -62.59 9.72
CA ARG A 160 -3.58 -62.80 8.26
C ARG A 160 -4.07 -64.16 7.77
N THR A 161 -3.96 -65.22 8.57
CA THR A 161 -4.47 -66.54 8.18
C THR A 161 -5.99 -66.55 8.07
N VAL A 162 -6.70 -65.87 8.98
CA VAL A 162 -8.16 -65.72 8.91
C VAL A 162 -8.58 -64.88 7.71
N ALA A 163 -7.88 -63.79 7.40
CA ALA A 163 -8.16 -62.97 6.22
C ALA A 163 -7.95 -63.69 4.87
N LYS A 164 -7.10 -64.71 4.82
CA LYS A 164 -6.82 -65.52 3.62
C LYS A 164 -7.79 -66.68 3.43
N LYS A 165 -8.75 -66.90 4.33
CA LYS A 165 -9.79 -67.91 4.14
C LYS A 165 -10.62 -67.54 2.91
N PHE A 166 -10.92 -68.55 2.09
CA PHE A 166 -11.83 -68.43 0.94
C PHE A 166 -13.08 -69.26 1.22
N PRO A 167 -14.31 -68.70 1.13
CA PRO A 167 -14.65 -67.31 0.78
C PRO A 167 -14.20 -66.27 1.82
N SER A 168 -14.20 -64.98 1.44
CA SER A 168 -13.78 -63.86 2.30
C SER A 168 -14.43 -63.93 3.68
N PRO A 169 -13.70 -63.58 4.76
CA PRO A 169 -14.16 -63.78 6.13
C PRO A 169 -15.51 -63.09 6.38
N SER A 170 -16.42 -63.85 6.99
CA SER A 170 -17.72 -63.34 7.43
C SER A 170 -17.56 -62.47 8.69
N GLU A 171 -18.58 -61.68 9.01
CA GLU A 171 -18.65 -60.90 10.25
C GLU A 171 -18.40 -61.77 11.49
N THR A 172 -18.94 -62.99 11.51
CA THR A 172 -18.75 -63.94 12.61
C THR A 172 -17.31 -64.43 12.72
N ASP A 173 -16.60 -64.62 11.60
CA ASP A 173 -15.20 -65.04 11.60
C ASP A 173 -14.28 -63.93 12.14
N CYS A 174 -14.56 -62.67 11.79
CA CYS A 174 -13.84 -61.51 12.30
C CYS A 174 -14.06 -61.34 13.81
N LYS A 175 -15.32 -61.44 14.28
CA LYS A 175 -15.62 -61.36 15.73
C LYS A 175 -14.95 -62.48 16.52
N GLN A 176 -14.93 -63.70 15.98
CA GLN A 176 -14.25 -64.83 16.60
C GLN A 176 -12.73 -64.62 16.66
N LEU A 177 -12.12 -64.09 15.60
CA LEU A 177 -10.69 -63.74 15.60
C LEU A 177 -10.35 -62.77 16.74
N LEU A 178 -11.15 -61.72 16.94
CA LEU A 178 -10.92 -60.75 18.01
C LEU A 178 -11.06 -61.42 19.40
N ALA A 179 -12.07 -62.26 19.58
CA ALA A 179 -12.25 -63.01 20.83
C ALA A 179 -11.03 -63.91 21.12
N ASP A 180 -10.51 -64.60 20.11
CA ASP A 180 -9.35 -65.50 20.22
C ASP A 180 -8.06 -64.72 20.56
N MET A 181 -7.87 -63.53 19.99
CA MET A 181 -6.72 -62.67 20.29
C MET A 181 -6.78 -62.09 21.71
N LEU A 182 -7.98 -61.75 22.19
CA LEU A 182 -8.17 -61.26 23.56
C LEU A 182 -8.04 -62.39 24.59
N ASP A 183 -8.50 -63.59 24.27
CA ASP A 183 -8.35 -64.79 25.11
C ASP A 183 -6.87 -65.15 25.31
N LEU A 184 -6.10 -65.16 24.22
CA LEU A 184 -4.64 -65.36 24.26
C LEU A 184 -3.91 -64.28 25.09
N GLN A 185 -4.33 -63.02 24.99
CA GLN A 185 -3.74 -61.92 25.72
C GLN A 185 -4.05 -61.97 27.22
N ALA A 186 -5.30 -62.29 27.58
CA ALA A 186 -5.77 -62.33 28.96
C ALA A 186 -5.19 -63.52 29.74
N ASN A 187 -5.11 -64.69 29.10
CA ASN A 187 -4.76 -65.94 29.80
C ASN A 187 -3.26 -66.27 29.75
N TYR A 188 -2.51 -65.80 28.76
CA TYR A 188 -1.11 -66.22 28.59
C TYR A 188 -0.14 -65.10 28.17
N PHE A 189 -0.41 -64.42 27.06
CA PHE A 189 0.47 -63.38 26.52
C PHE A 189 0.22 -62.01 27.14
N THR A 190 0.32 -61.88 28.46
CA THR A 190 0.06 -60.61 29.17
C THR A 190 1.04 -59.49 28.83
N ILE A 191 2.16 -59.81 28.16
CA ILE A 191 3.16 -58.84 27.69
C ILE A 191 2.64 -57.94 26.56
N ILE A 192 1.65 -58.40 25.76
CA ILE A 192 1.05 -57.57 24.71
C ILE A 192 -0.13 -56.76 25.29
N ASN A 193 -0.16 -55.48 24.96
CA ASN A 193 -1.26 -54.60 25.36
C ASN A 193 -2.55 -55.00 24.65
N ILE A 194 -3.68 -54.93 25.35
CA ILE A 194 -5.02 -55.15 24.81
C ILE A 194 -5.26 -54.28 23.56
N GLU A 195 -4.84 -53.01 23.60
CA GLU A 195 -4.96 -52.07 22.47
C GLU A 195 -4.22 -52.60 21.22
N SER A 196 -3.06 -53.24 21.37
CA SER A 196 -2.32 -53.81 20.23
C SER A 196 -3.09 -54.94 19.54
N CYS A 197 -3.84 -55.75 20.29
CA CYS A 197 -4.73 -56.77 19.71
C CYS A 197 -5.84 -56.10 18.88
N PHE A 198 -6.48 -55.04 19.41
CA PHE A 198 -7.47 -54.28 18.65
C PHE A 198 -6.87 -53.61 17.40
N GLN A 199 -5.65 -53.07 17.46
CA GLN A 199 -4.98 -52.47 16.30
C GLN A 199 -4.71 -53.50 15.20
N ILE A 200 -4.18 -54.68 15.55
CA ILE A 200 -3.92 -55.77 14.58
C ILE A 200 -5.23 -56.25 13.95
N TYR A 201 -6.28 -56.41 14.76
CA TYR A 201 -7.61 -56.78 14.29
C TYR A 201 -8.18 -55.76 13.30
N VAL A 202 -8.16 -54.47 13.67
CA VAL A 202 -8.67 -53.39 12.81
C VAL A 202 -7.89 -53.31 11.50
N ALA A 203 -6.56 -53.36 11.54
CA ALA A 203 -5.71 -53.35 10.34
C ALA A 203 -6.10 -54.48 9.37
N ASN A 204 -6.40 -55.67 9.91
CA ASN A 204 -6.79 -56.82 9.12
C ASN A 204 -8.18 -56.65 8.46
N VAL A 205 -9.16 -56.17 9.22
CA VAL A 205 -10.52 -55.95 8.72
C VAL A 205 -10.56 -54.83 7.67
N LEU A 206 -9.80 -53.75 7.88
CA LEU A 206 -9.69 -52.67 6.90
C LEU A 206 -9.12 -53.16 5.57
N ALA A 207 -8.18 -54.11 5.60
CA ALA A 207 -7.57 -54.73 4.42
C ALA A 207 -8.41 -55.88 3.79
N SER A 208 -9.61 -56.17 4.30
CA SER A 208 -10.42 -57.32 3.87
C SER A 208 -11.10 -57.16 2.49
N GLY A 209 -11.12 -55.95 1.93
CA GLY A 209 -11.82 -55.64 0.68
C GLY A 209 -13.36 -55.63 0.76
N SER A 210 -13.95 -55.86 1.94
CA SER A 210 -15.40 -55.86 2.15
C SER A 210 -15.88 -54.54 2.75
N LYS A 211 -16.70 -53.80 2.00
CA LYS A 211 -17.28 -52.52 2.45
C LYS A 211 -18.04 -52.65 3.78
N ARG A 212 -18.82 -53.71 3.96
CA ARG A 212 -19.61 -53.97 5.19
C ARG A 212 -18.70 -54.18 6.40
N ASN A 213 -17.65 -54.99 6.25
CA ASN A 213 -16.70 -55.26 7.33
C ASN A 213 -15.95 -53.99 7.76
N ILE A 214 -15.60 -53.13 6.79
CA ILE A 214 -14.97 -51.82 7.04
C ILE A 214 -15.90 -50.92 7.86
N GLU A 215 -17.17 -50.79 7.47
CA GLU A 215 -18.17 -49.96 8.17
C GLU A 215 -18.39 -50.41 9.63
N GLU A 216 -18.42 -51.72 9.86
CA GLU A 216 -18.60 -52.31 11.20
C GLU A 216 -17.40 -52.11 12.12
N VAL A 217 -16.18 -52.14 11.58
CA VAL A 217 -14.95 -51.93 12.36
C VAL A 217 -14.91 -50.55 13.02
N GLY A 218 -15.65 -49.59 12.46
CA GLY A 218 -15.81 -48.27 13.06
C GLY A 218 -16.36 -48.29 14.49
N ASN A 219 -17.03 -49.37 14.94
CA ASN A 219 -17.52 -49.48 16.32
C ASN A 219 -16.38 -49.70 17.34
N ILE A 220 -15.25 -50.25 16.89
CA ILE A 220 -14.06 -50.55 17.69
C ILE A 220 -13.06 -49.39 17.65
N LEU A 221 -13.11 -48.60 16.58
CA LEU A 221 -12.35 -47.37 16.44
C LEU A 221 -12.93 -46.23 17.27
N GLN A 222 -12.06 -45.35 17.74
CA GLN A 222 -12.47 -44.08 18.29
C GLN A 222 -12.67 -43.06 17.15
N ARG A 223 -13.94 -42.78 16.83
CA ARG A 223 -14.33 -41.92 15.70
C ARG A 223 -14.24 -40.41 15.99
N GLN A 224 -14.18 -40.04 17.27
CA GLN A 224 -14.12 -38.66 17.75
C GLN A 224 -13.06 -38.55 18.84
N ASN A 225 -12.40 -37.40 18.94
CA ASN A 225 -11.40 -37.11 19.96
C ASN A 225 -12.05 -36.83 21.34
N THR A 226 -12.71 -37.84 21.89
CA THR A 226 -13.28 -37.85 23.25
C THR A 226 -12.34 -38.61 24.19
N GLY A 227 -12.54 -38.55 25.51
CA GLY A 227 -11.68 -39.30 26.45
C GLY A 227 -11.57 -40.78 26.07
N TRP A 228 -10.35 -41.33 26.15
CA TRP A 228 -10.08 -42.72 25.76
C TRP A 228 -10.80 -43.72 26.69
N THR A 229 -11.19 -44.87 26.14
CA THR A 229 -11.81 -45.98 26.87
C THR A 229 -11.05 -47.27 26.56
N ASP A 230 -10.82 -48.11 27.56
CA ASP A 230 -10.06 -49.38 27.44
C ASP A 230 -10.65 -50.38 26.41
N THR A 231 -11.86 -50.13 25.92
CA THR A 231 -12.58 -50.99 24.96
C THR A 231 -12.39 -50.60 23.48
N LYS A 232 -11.63 -49.54 23.19
CA LYS A 232 -11.45 -49.00 21.84
C LYS A 232 -10.00 -48.68 21.52
N VAL A 233 -9.67 -48.71 20.24
CA VAL A 233 -8.39 -48.16 19.76
C VAL A 233 -8.38 -46.66 20.02
N SER A 234 -7.28 -46.13 20.55
CA SER A 234 -7.15 -44.68 20.77
C SER A 234 -7.31 -43.88 19.47
N TYR A 235 -7.78 -42.63 19.60
CA TYR A 235 -8.02 -41.76 18.44
C TYR A 235 -6.80 -41.65 17.52
N HIS A 236 -5.60 -41.45 18.08
CA HIS A 236 -4.36 -41.34 17.31
C HIS A 236 -4.09 -42.57 16.43
N HIS A 237 -4.16 -43.78 17.02
CA HIS A 237 -3.96 -45.02 16.27
C HIS A 237 -5.13 -45.31 15.31
N SER A 238 -6.35 -44.92 15.65
CA SER A 238 -7.53 -45.05 14.78
C SER A 238 -7.34 -44.28 13.48
N VAL A 239 -6.91 -43.02 13.56
CA VAL A 239 -6.59 -42.18 12.40
C VAL A 239 -5.45 -42.79 11.57
N GLN A 240 -4.37 -43.26 12.22
CA GLN A 240 -3.24 -43.86 11.53
C GLN A 240 -3.63 -45.12 10.73
N LEU A 241 -4.42 -46.02 11.32
CA LEU A 241 -4.87 -47.27 10.68
C LEU A 241 -5.78 -47.00 9.49
N VAL A 242 -6.74 -46.08 9.65
CA VAL A 242 -7.65 -45.67 8.57
C VAL A 242 -6.90 -45.05 7.41
N LEU A 243 -5.96 -44.14 7.69
CA LEU A 243 -5.14 -43.50 6.66
C LEU A 243 -4.28 -44.53 5.92
N GLN A 244 -3.62 -45.45 6.64
CA GLN A 244 -2.79 -46.48 6.02
C GLN A 244 -3.62 -47.37 5.08
N ALA A 245 -4.77 -47.87 5.54
CA ALA A 245 -5.64 -48.69 4.71
C ALA A 245 -6.18 -47.94 3.48
N ALA A 246 -6.60 -46.68 3.65
CA ALA A 246 -7.07 -45.84 2.55
C ALA A 246 -5.96 -45.59 1.52
N MET A 247 -4.72 -45.36 1.96
CA MET A 247 -3.56 -45.20 1.08
C MET A 247 -3.24 -46.48 0.32
N GLU A 248 -3.35 -47.65 0.95
CA GLU A 248 -3.16 -48.94 0.26
C GLU A 248 -4.19 -49.14 -0.85
N TYR A 249 -5.48 -48.89 -0.59
CA TYR A 249 -6.52 -48.94 -1.62
C TYR A 249 -6.31 -47.90 -2.73
N PHE A 250 -5.88 -46.70 -2.36
CA PHE A 250 -5.57 -45.63 -3.30
C PHE A 250 -4.40 -46.02 -4.22
N ASP A 251 -3.32 -46.57 -3.68
CA ASP A 251 -2.14 -46.96 -4.44
C ASP A 251 -2.39 -48.17 -5.37
N LEU A 252 -3.30 -49.06 -4.99
CA LEU A 252 -3.71 -50.21 -5.80
C LEU A 252 -4.66 -49.84 -6.96
N SER A 253 -5.27 -48.66 -6.92
CA SER A 253 -6.25 -48.25 -7.91
C SER A 253 -5.63 -47.87 -9.26
N GLY A 254 -6.26 -48.33 -10.35
CA GLY A 254 -5.77 -48.12 -11.71
C GLY A 254 -6.31 -46.85 -12.40
N SER A 255 -7.37 -46.25 -11.88
CA SER A 255 -8.02 -45.07 -12.46
C SER A 255 -8.93 -44.35 -11.46
N ALA A 256 -9.43 -43.17 -11.82
CA ALA A 256 -10.41 -42.44 -11.00
C ALA A 256 -11.74 -43.20 -10.80
N SER A 257 -12.11 -44.11 -11.70
CA SER A 257 -13.37 -44.88 -11.62
C SER A 257 -13.20 -46.26 -10.97
N ASP A 258 -12.05 -46.55 -10.38
CA ASP A 258 -11.75 -47.83 -9.77
C ASP A 258 -12.56 -48.04 -8.46
N PRO A 259 -13.27 -49.18 -8.28
CA PRO A 259 -14.00 -49.48 -7.05
C PRO A 259 -13.15 -49.44 -5.77
N ALA A 260 -11.83 -49.66 -5.87
CA ALA A 260 -10.91 -49.55 -4.73
C ALA A 260 -10.93 -48.14 -4.11
N LEU A 261 -11.15 -47.09 -4.90
CA LEU A 261 -11.25 -45.72 -4.38
C LEU A 261 -12.50 -45.50 -3.52
N ASP A 262 -13.58 -46.23 -3.79
CA ASP A 262 -14.77 -46.16 -2.94
C ASP A 262 -14.55 -46.91 -1.62
N LEU A 263 -13.73 -47.96 -1.59
CA LEU A 263 -13.26 -48.59 -0.35
C LEU A 263 -12.35 -47.64 0.44
N ALA A 264 -11.44 -46.93 -0.23
CA ALA A 264 -10.59 -45.91 0.39
C ALA A 264 -11.43 -44.80 1.04
N LYS A 265 -12.43 -44.25 0.32
CA LYS A 265 -13.39 -43.28 0.88
C LYS A 265 -14.16 -43.86 2.07
N THR A 266 -14.60 -45.12 1.98
CA THR A 266 -15.33 -45.78 3.07
C THR A 266 -14.46 -45.86 4.32
N CYS A 267 -13.16 -46.20 4.18
CA CYS A 267 -12.20 -46.19 5.29
C CYS A 267 -12.08 -44.79 5.91
N LEU A 268 -11.83 -43.77 5.08
CA LEU A 268 -11.63 -42.38 5.54
C LEU A 268 -12.86 -41.83 6.29
N ASN A 269 -14.06 -42.16 5.82
CA ASN A 269 -15.33 -41.74 6.44
C ASN A 269 -15.66 -42.44 7.77
N LEU A 270 -14.84 -43.40 8.24
CA LEU A 270 -15.01 -44.01 9.55
C LEU A 270 -14.72 -43.03 10.70
N ILE A 271 -13.79 -42.10 10.48
CA ILE A 271 -13.51 -41.02 11.43
C ILE A 271 -14.44 -39.87 11.10
N THR A 272 -15.32 -39.54 12.04
CA THR A 272 -16.35 -38.50 11.87
C THR A 272 -15.86 -37.11 12.31
N ASP A 273 -14.70 -37.06 12.95
CA ASP A 273 -14.05 -35.84 13.41
C ASP A 273 -13.33 -35.10 12.27
N GLU A 274 -13.18 -33.79 12.39
CA GLU A 274 -12.51 -32.96 11.38
C GLU A 274 -10.99 -33.11 11.47
N ASN A 275 -10.47 -34.20 10.90
CA ASN A 275 -9.03 -34.44 10.84
C ASN A 275 -8.43 -33.96 9.51
N GLU A 276 -7.45 -33.06 9.58
CA GLU A 276 -6.79 -32.47 8.41
C GLU A 276 -6.19 -33.54 7.46
N LYS A 277 -5.50 -34.56 8.00
CA LYS A 277 -4.87 -35.60 7.18
C LYS A 277 -5.88 -36.46 6.43
N ILE A 278 -7.05 -36.71 7.03
CA ILE A 278 -8.13 -37.46 6.39
C ILE A 278 -8.77 -36.62 5.29
N LYS A 279 -8.98 -35.32 5.57
CA LYS A 279 -9.50 -34.37 4.59
C LYS A 279 -8.58 -34.24 3.38
N GLU A 280 -7.27 -34.15 3.58
CA GLU A 280 -6.27 -34.14 2.50
C GLU A 280 -6.37 -35.38 1.59
N GLN A 281 -6.57 -36.57 2.16
CA GLN A 281 -6.72 -37.79 1.36
C GLN A 281 -8.07 -37.82 0.62
N LEU A 282 -9.17 -37.38 1.24
CA LEU A 282 -10.47 -37.25 0.58
C LEU A 282 -10.41 -36.22 -0.57
N ASP A 283 -9.74 -35.09 -0.35
CA ASP A 283 -9.53 -34.05 -1.35
C ASP A 283 -8.67 -34.59 -2.50
N LEU A 284 -7.63 -35.39 -2.23
CA LEU A 284 -6.85 -36.06 -3.27
C LEU A 284 -7.70 -37.03 -4.12
N ILE A 285 -8.61 -37.79 -3.50
CA ILE A 285 -9.55 -38.67 -4.22
C ILE A 285 -10.52 -37.84 -5.08
N ALA A 286 -11.01 -36.71 -4.56
CA ALA A 286 -11.86 -35.79 -5.33
C ALA A 286 -11.10 -35.16 -6.52
N ALA A 287 -9.83 -34.80 -6.32
CA ALA A 287 -8.97 -34.27 -7.38
C ALA A 287 -8.81 -35.25 -8.55
N LEU A 288 -8.77 -36.56 -8.30
CA LEU A 288 -8.73 -37.58 -9.38
C LEU A 288 -9.96 -37.52 -10.29
N GLN A 289 -11.16 -37.31 -9.72
CA GLN A 289 -12.38 -37.15 -10.51
C GLN A 289 -12.29 -35.90 -11.40
N LEU A 290 -11.85 -34.77 -10.83
CA LEU A 290 -11.67 -33.53 -11.56
C LEU A 290 -10.61 -33.66 -12.68
N LEU A 291 -9.50 -34.37 -12.43
CA LEU A 291 -8.50 -34.67 -13.46
C LEU A 291 -9.11 -35.49 -14.61
N SER A 292 -9.94 -36.48 -14.27
CA SER A 292 -10.64 -37.30 -15.27
C SER A 292 -11.66 -36.53 -16.11
N ASP A 293 -12.34 -35.53 -15.52
CA ASP A 293 -13.26 -34.64 -16.24
C ASP A 293 -12.55 -33.82 -17.34
N PHE A 294 -11.29 -33.45 -17.10
CA PHE A 294 -10.43 -32.80 -18.10
C PHE A 294 -9.81 -33.80 -19.10
N GLY A 295 -10.08 -35.11 -18.96
CA GLY A 295 -9.57 -36.17 -19.83
C GLY A 295 -8.14 -36.60 -19.51
N ILE A 296 -7.64 -36.31 -18.30
CA ILE A 296 -6.29 -36.66 -17.88
C ILE A 296 -6.31 -37.99 -17.12
N ASN A 297 -5.82 -39.03 -17.78
CA ASN A 297 -5.71 -40.38 -17.21
C ASN A 297 -4.32 -40.56 -16.59
N ILE A 298 -4.18 -40.24 -15.30
CA ILE A 298 -2.95 -40.43 -14.52
C ILE A 298 -3.24 -41.45 -13.41
N LEU A 299 -2.29 -42.34 -13.13
CA LEU A 299 -2.40 -43.31 -12.06
C LEU A 299 -2.50 -42.58 -10.70
N PRO A 300 -3.44 -42.96 -9.81
CA PRO A 300 -3.57 -42.38 -8.48
C PRO A 300 -2.24 -42.29 -7.72
N LEU A 301 -1.45 -43.38 -7.70
CA LEU A 301 -0.10 -43.39 -7.12
C LEU A 301 0.82 -42.28 -7.67
N GLN A 302 0.77 -41.99 -8.98
CA GLN A 302 1.56 -40.93 -9.60
C GLN A 302 1.11 -39.54 -9.15
N VAL A 303 -0.20 -39.32 -8.95
CA VAL A 303 -0.74 -38.06 -8.44
C VAL A 303 -0.26 -37.83 -7.01
N ARG A 304 -0.29 -38.87 -6.15
CA ARG A 304 0.18 -38.80 -4.76
C ARG A 304 1.68 -38.52 -4.65
N LEU A 305 2.49 -39.13 -5.51
CA LEU A 305 3.95 -38.94 -5.55
C LEU A 305 4.39 -37.65 -6.27
N CYS A 306 3.45 -36.90 -6.87
CA CYS A 306 3.77 -35.67 -7.58
C CYS A 306 4.13 -34.54 -6.60
N SER A 307 5.40 -34.12 -6.61
CA SER A 307 5.89 -32.99 -5.81
C SER A 307 5.33 -31.65 -6.30
N GLU A 308 5.38 -31.41 -7.61
CA GLU A 308 4.89 -30.18 -8.24
C GLU A 308 3.44 -30.32 -8.71
N ARG A 309 2.51 -30.31 -7.76
CA ARG A 309 1.07 -30.50 -8.02
C ARG A 309 0.47 -29.47 -8.98
N LEU A 310 1.03 -28.26 -9.07
CA LEU A 310 0.63 -27.23 -10.03
C LEU A 310 0.74 -27.70 -11.50
N ARG A 311 1.72 -28.56 -11.82
CA ARG A 311 1.88 -29.12 -13.18
C ARG A 311 0.67 -29.95 -13.62
N LEU A 312 -0.07 -30.54 -12.68
CA LEU A 312 -1.29 -31.28 -13.01
C LEU A 312 -2.39 -30.33 -13.48
N VAL A 313 -2.51 -29.16 -12.82
CA VAL A 313 -3.42 -28.09 -13.25
C VAL A 313 -2.99 -27.53 -14.61
N GLU A 314 -1.70 -27.32 -14.83
CA GLU A 314 -1.17 -26.90 -16.13
C GLU A 314 -1.50 -27.89 -17.25
N LYS A 315 -1.40 -29.21 -16.98
CA LYS A 315 -1.83 -30.24 -17.94
C LYS A 315 -3.34 -30.14 -18.22
N CYS A 316 -4.18 -29.87 -17.22
CA CYS A 316 -5.61 -29.67 -17.42
C CYS A 316 -5.90 -28.49 -18.33
N ILE A 317 -5.18 -27.38 -18.14
CA ILE A 317 -5.32 -26.16 -18.95
C ILE A 317 -5.03 -26.44 -20.43
N HIS A 318 -3.98 -27.22 -20.73
CA HIS A 318 -3.56 -27.52 -22.10
C HIS A 318 -4.21 -28.78 -22.69
N SER A 319 -5.12 -29.44 -21.96
CA SER A 319 -5.76 -30.70 -22.39
C SER A 319 -6.63 -30.54 -23.64
N LYS A 320 -7.38 -29.42 -23.73
CA LYS A 320 -8.26 -29.07 -24.85
C LYS A 320 -8.14 -27.57 -25.10
N PRO A 321 -8.40 -27.09 -26.33
CA PRO A 321 -8.22 -25.68 -26.69
C PRO A 321 -8.95 -24.68 -25.79
N MET A 322 -10.11 -25.05 -25.23
CA MET A 322 -10.93 -24.14 -24.40
C MET A 322 -10.93 -24.50 -22.90
N SER A 323 -10.08 -25.44 -22.45
CA SER A 323 -10.07 -25.88 -21.05
C SER A 323 -9.72 -24.76 -20.08
N TYR A 324 -8.89 -23.79 -20.49
CA TYR A 324 -8.52 -22.61 -19.70
C TYR A 324 -9.73 -21.74 -19.29
N ARG A 325 -10.84 -21.76 -20.06
CA ARG A 325 -12.05 -21.01 -19.72
C ARG A 325 -12.82 -21.60 -18.52
N SER A 326 -12.55 -22.85 -18.14
CA SER A 326 -13.18 -23.49 -16.98
C SER A 326 -12.52 -23.08 -15.66
N MET A 327 -12.34 -21.78 -15.44
CA MET A 327 -11.59 -21.19 -14.32
C MET A 327 -12.01 -21.75 -12.95
N GLN A 328 -13.32 -21.79 -12.65
CA GLN A 328 -13.80 -22.28 -11.36
C GLN A 328 -13.43 -23.75 -11.10
N ARG A 329 -13.50 -24.61 -12.12
CA ARG A 329 -13.11 -26.01 -12.01
C ARG A 329 -11.61 -26.18 -11.85
N LEU A 330 -10.80 -25.35 -12.51
CA LEU A 330 -9.35 -25.35 -12.37
C LEU A 330 -8.91 -24.88 -10.96
N LEU A 331 -9.58 -23.87 -10.42
CA LEU A 331 -9.37 -23.42 -9.03
C LEU A 331 -9.79 -24.49 -8.02
N GLN A 332 -10.95 -25.13 -8.21
CA GLN A 332 -11.38 -26.27 -7.40
C GLN A 332 -10.37 -27.42 -7.45
N LEU A 333 -9.85 -27.75 -8.64
CA LEU A 333 -8.83 -28.79 -8.77
C LEU A 333 -7.54 -28.42 -8.02
N ALA A 334 -7.07 -27.18 -8.15
CA ALA A 334 -5.89 -26.71 -7.43
C ALA A 334 -6.10 -26.73 -5.91
N ASP A 335 -7.30 -26.43 -5.45
CA ASP A 335 -7.71 -26.53 -4.04
C ASP A 335 -7.64 -27.96 -3.53
N LYS A 336 -8.25 -28.90 -4.26
CA LYS A 336 -8.24 -30.33 -3.92
C LYS A 336 -6.85 -30.98 -4.02
N LEU A 337 -5.99 -30.45 -4.88
CA LEU A 337 -4.59 -30.82 -4.93
C LEU A 337 -3.75 -30.12 -3.85
N HIS A 338 -4.30 -29.20 -3.05
CA HIS A 338 -3.55 -28.40 -2.08
C HIS A 338 -2.28 -27.77 -2.69
N VAL A 339 -2.39 -27.20 -3.89
CA VAL A 339 -1.30 -26.44 -4.49
C VAL A 339 -0.95 -25.28 -3.55
N CYS A 340 0.34 -25.05 -3.28
CA CYS A 340 0.82 -24.09 -2.28
C CYS A 340 0.39 -24.39 -0.82
N GLY A 341 0.00 -25.61 -0.49
CA GLY A 341 -0.40 -25.97 0.88
C GLY A 341 -1.64 -25.20 1.32
N ASN A 342 -1.55 -24.45 2.41
CA ASN A 342 -2.66 -23.68 2.99
C ASN A 342 -2.76 -22.23 2.49
N ASP A 343 -1.87 -21.78 1.60
CA ASP A 343 -1.92 -20.42 1.05
C ASP A 343 -2.91 -20.34 -0.13
N GLU A 344 -4.17 -20.12 0.18
CA GLU A 344 -5.25 -19.97 -0.82
C GLU A 344 -4.99 -18.81 -1.79
N ARG A 345 -4.39 -17.71 -1.32
CA ARG A 345 -4.15 -16.51 -2.13
C ARG A 345 -3.04 -16.74 -3.14
N GLN A 346 -1.96 -17.39 -2.73
CA GLN A 346 -0.87 -17.75 -3.63
C GLN A 346 -1.34 -18.80 -4.66
N ARG A 347 -2.13 -19.79 -4.21
CA ARG A 347 -2.73 -20.81 -5.07
C ARG A 347 -3.62 -20.19 -6.15
N GLU A 348 -4.57 -19.34 -5.76
CA GLU A 348 -5.45 -18.66 -6.71
C GLU A 348 -4.64 -17.86 -7.74
N GLY A 349 -3.67 -17.06 -7.28
CA GLY A 349 -2.82 -16.27 -8.16
C GLY A 349 -2.06 -17.13 -9.18
N GLN A 350 -1.47 -18.26 -8.76
CA GLN A 350 -0.71 -19.13 -9.68
C GLN A 350 -1.61 -19.75 -10.76
N VAL A 351 -2.81 -20.19 -10.38
CA VAL A 351 -3.78 -20.76 -11.34
C VAL A 351 -4.25 -19.69 -12.32
N LEU A 352 -4.57 -18.49 -11.84
CA LEU A 352 -4.97 -17.36 -12.69
C LEU A 352 -3.86 -16.98 -13.68
N VAL A 353 -2.60 -16.98 -13.26
CA VAL A 353 -1.45 -16.74 -14.16
C VAL A 353 -1.38 -17.80 -15.25
N LEU A 354 -1.48 -19.09 -14.91
CA LEU A 354 -1.47 -20.16 -15.92
C LEU A 354 -2.63 -20.05 -16.91
N ILE A 355 -3.82 -19.66 -16.43
CA ILE A 355 -5.00 -19.43 -17.27
C ILE A 355 -4.76 -18.26 -18.22
N ALA A 356 -4.26 -17.12 -17.71
CA ALA A 356 -3.96 -15.96 -18.53
C ALA A 356 -2.88 -16.25 -19.58
N GLU A 357 -1.82 -16.99 -19.21
CA GLU A 357 -0.77 -17.38 -20.15
C GLU A 357 -1.29 -18.32 -21.24
N ALA A 358 -2.20 -19.26 -20.90
CA ALA A 358 -2.83 -20.12 -21.89
C ALA A 358 -3.74 -19.34 -22.83
N ALA A 359 -4.56 -18.42 -22.30
CA ALA A 359 -5.41 -17.54 -23.11
C ALA A 359 -4.58 -16.67 -24.07
N LEU A 360 -3.46 -16.13 -23.59
CA LEU A 360 -2.55 -15.32 -24.39
C LEU A 360 -1.91 -16.13 -25.53
N LYS A 361 -1.51 -17.39 -25.28
CA LYS A 361 -0.94 -18.28 -26.30
C LYS A 361 -1.92 -18.61 -27.43
N VAL A 362 -3.22 -18.66 -27.14
CA VAL A 362 -4.29 -18.94 -28.13
C VAL A 362 -4.84 -17.64 -28.75
N GLU A 363 -4.23 -16.48 -28.45
CA GLU A 363 -4.64 -15.15 -28.92
C GLU A 363 -6.06 -14.73 -28.47
N ASP A 364 -6.57 -15.29 -27.37
CA ASP A 364 -7.84 -14.89 -26.74
C ASP A 364 -7.63 -13.69 -25.81
N TYR A 365 -7.34 -12.53 -26.41
CA TYR A 365 -6.93 -11.32 -25.69
C TYR A 365 -7.99 -10.79 -24.73
N HIS A 366 -9.27 -10.88 -25.09
CA HIS A 366 -10.37 -10.41 -24.24
C HIS A 366 -10.47 -11.22 -22.96
N PHE A 367 -10.46 -12.55 -23.05
CA PHE A 367 -10.49 -13.40 -21.85
C PHE A 367 -9.21 -13.23 -21.02
N CYS A 368 -8.04 -13.14 -21.67
CA CYS A 368 -6.78 -12.84 -20.99
C CYS A 368 -6.84 -11.52 -20.22
N ALA A 369 -7.47 -10.49 -20.79
CA ALA A 369 -7.65 -9.19 -20.16
C ALA A 369 -8.55 -9.25 -18.92
N GLU A 370 -9.66 -9.99 -18.97
CA GLU A 370 -10.54 -10.21 -17.81
C GLU A 370 -9.79 -10.87 -16.65
N ILE A 371 -8.99 -11.91 -16.94
CA ILE A 371 -8.18 -12.59 -15.92
C ILE A 371 -7.08 -11.67 -15.37
N CYS A 372 -6.40 -10.92 -16.24
CA CYS A 372 -5.42 -9.92 -15.81
C CYS A 372 -6.04 -8.82 -14.91
N GLN A 373 -7.25 -8.37 -15.21
CA GLN A 373 -7.97 -7.43 -14.33
C GLN A 373 -8.28 -8.06 -12.97
N GLN A 374 -8.69 -9.33 -12.91
CA GLN A 374 -8.88 -10.03 -11.63
C GLN A 374 -7.58 -10.15 -10.83
N LEU A 375 -6.45 -10.43 -11.50
CA LEU A 375 -5.12 -10.43 -10.89
C LEU A 375 -4.78 -9.05 -10.28
N ILE A 376 -5.13 -7.95 -10.95
CA ILE A 376 -4.93 -6.58 -10.47
C ILE A 376 -5.83 -6.28 -9.27
N THR A 377 -7.14 -6.50 -9.40
CA THR A 377 -8.13 -6.19 -8.35
C THR A 377 -7.84 -6.95 -7.05
N LYS A 378 -7.39 -8.20 -7.15
CA LYS A 378 -7.00 -9.02 -5.99
C LYS A 378 -5.54 -8.83 -5.54
N SER A 379 -4.79 -8.00 -6.27
CA SER A 379 -3.37 -7.68 -6.02
C SER A 379 -2.45 -8.92 -5.99
N HIS A 380 -2.61 -9.82 -6.96
CA HIS A 380 -1.73 -10.99 -7.14
C HIS A 380 -0.45 -10.58 -7.89
N THR A 381 0.60 -10.26 -7.15
CA THR A 381 1.87 -9.70 -7.68
C THR A 381 2.62 -10.65 -8.61
N ILE A 382 2.51 -11.95 -8.42
CA ILE A 382 3.13 -12.98 -9.27
C ILE A 382 2.69 -12.92 -10.74
N GLY A 383 1.56 -12.27 -11.04
CA GLY A 383 1.04 -12.13 -12.40
C GLY A 383 1.64 -10.99 -13.22
N TRP A 384 2.62 -10.25 -12.70
CA TRP A 384 3.19 -9.09 -13.39
C TRP A 384 3.72 -9.42 -14.80
N GLN A 385 4.28 -10.62 -15.01
CA GLN A 385 4.83 -11.03 -16.32
C GLN A 385 3.74 -11.24 -17.38
N VAL A 386 2.64 -11.90 -17.04
CA VAL A 386 1.55 -12.13 -18.00
C VAL A 386 0.79 -10.83 -18.29
N VAL A 387 0.61 -10.00 -17.25
CA VAL A 387 0.06 -8.65 -17.36
C VAL A 387 0.92 -7.76 -18.26
N GLN A 388 2.26 -7.81 -18.09
CA GLN A 388 3.21 -7.13 -18.99
C GLN A 388 3.01 -7.59 -20.44
N LYS A 389 3.02 -8.91 -20.69
CA LYS A 389 2.94 -9.45 -22.05
C LYS A 389 1.66 -9.00 -22.77
N LEU A 390 0.53 -8.96 -22.05
CA LEU A 390 -0.72 -8.44 -22.59
C LEU A 390 -0.68 -6.91 -22.80
N GLY A 391 -0.11 -6.16 -21.85
CA GLY A 391 0.05 -4.70 -21.97
C GLY A 391 0.91 -4.28 -23.17
N GLN A 392 1.96 -5.04 -23.48
CA GLN A 392 2.84 -4.82 -24.63
C GLN A 392 2.29 -5.41 -25.94
N CYS A 393 1.16 -6.11 -25.92
CA CYS A 393 0.60 -6.76 -27.10
C CYS A 393 -0.02 -5.73 -28.06
N GLN A 394 0.57 -5.58 -29.26
CA GLN A 394 0.07 -4.65 -30.28
C GLN A 394 -1.27 -5.09 -30.91
N LYS A 395 -1.55 -6.40 -30.95
CA LYS A 395 -2.80 -6.97 -31.49
C LYS A 395 -4.02 -6.74 -30.59
N PHE A 396 -3.82 -6.25 -29.36
CA PHE A 396 -4.91 -5.98 -28.43
C PHE A 396 -5.30 -4.50 -28.50
N ASP A 397 -6.51 -4.25 -29.01
CA ASP A 397 -6.97 -2.92 -29.41
C ASP A 397 -7.40 -2.01 -28.23
N ASN A 398 -7.41 -2.52 -26.99
CA ASN A 398 -7.77 -1.73 -25.82
C ASN A 398 -6.54 -1.01 -25.24
N TYR A 399 -6.20 0.13 -25.82
CA TYR A 399 -5.06 0.96 -25.41
C TYR A 399 -5.12 1.42 -23.95
N GLN A 400 -6.31 1.81 -23.46
CA GLN A 400 -6.47 2.26 -22.08
C GLN A 400 -6.18 1.13 -21.08
N LEU A 401 -6.73 -0.06 -21.31
CA LEU A 401 -6.47 -1.21 -20.45
C LEU A 401 -5.01 -1.65 -20.52
N ARG A 402 -4.38 -1.58 -21.70
CA ARG A 402 -2.93 -1.85 -21.84
C ARG A 402 -2.09 -0.90 -20.97
N CYS A 403 -2.46 0.37 -20.88
CA CYS A 403 -1.82 1.34 -19.99
C CYS A 403 -1.94 0.93 -18.52
N ASP A 404 -3.13 0.51 -18.09
CA ASP A 404 -3.39 0.09 -16.71
C ASP A 404 -2.64 -1.21 -16.35
N LEU A 405 -2.61 -2.16 -17.29
CA LEU A 405 -1.83 -3.40 -17.18
C LEU A 405 -0.33 -3.08 -17.01
N LEU A 406 0.23 -2.21 -17.85
CA LEU A 406 1.64 -1.79 -17.73
C LEU A 406 1.91 -1.04 -16.42
N ALA A 407 0.96 -0.25 -15.91
CA ALA A 407 1.10 0.42 -14.61
C ALA A 407 1.18 -0.59 -13.46
N PHE A 408 0.37 -1.65 -13.48
CA PHE A 408 0.49 -2.74 -12.50
C PHE A 408 1.81 -3.49 -12.65
N ALA A 409 2.22 -3.82 -13.88
CA ALA A 409 3.49 -4.50 -14.11
C ALA A 409 4.67 -3.67 -13.59
N LEU A 410 4.68 -2.36 -13.80
CA LEU A 410 5.72 -1.45 -13.30
C LEU A 410 5.87 -1.47 -11.77
N LEU A 411 4.77 -1.64 -11.04
CA LEU A 411 4.79 -1.65 -9.57
C LEU A 411 5.46 -2.90 -8.99
N TYR A 412 5.41 -4.03 -9.71
CA TYR A 412 5.84 -5.34 -9.21
C TYR A 412 6.95 -6.00 -10.03
N CYS A 413 7.41 -5.35 -11.10
CA CYS A 413 8.52 -5.83 -11.91
C CYS A 413 9.85 -5.74 -11.15
N PRO A 414 10.83 -6.60 -11.50
CA PRO A 414 12.18 -6.48 -10.99
C PRO A 414 12.90 -5.27 -11.62
N MET A 415 13.96 -4.79 -10.96
CA MET A 415 14.62 -3.52 -11.29
C MET A 415 15.12 -3.42 -12.75
N ASP A 416 15.55 -4.55 -13.31
CA ASP A 416 16.03 -4.73 -14.68
C ASP A 416 14.95 -4.51 -15.74
N MET A 417 13.67 -4.59 -15.37
CA MET A 417 12.54 -4.43 -16.31
C MET A 417 11.89 -3.04 -16.24
N ILE A 418 12.23 -2.21 -15.25
CA ILE A 418 11.59 -0.91 -15.03
C ILE A 418 11.75 0.00 -16.25
N GLU A 419 12.97 0.16 -16.76
CA GLU A 419 13.24 1.04 -17.91
C GLU A 419 12.45 0.61 -19.15
N LEU A 420 12.46 -0.69 -19.48
CA LEU A 420 11.72 -1.26 -20.60
C LEU A 420 10.21 -0.99 -20.48
N LEU A 421 9.65 -1.18 -19.30
CA LEU A 421 8.23 -1.00 -19.05
C LEU A 421 7.82 0.47 -19.03
N ILE A 422 8.67 1.36 -18.50
CA ILE A 422 8.45 2.82 -18.57
C ILE A 422 8.41 3.23 -20.03
N ASN A 423 9.39 2.82 -20.83
CA ASN A 423 9.44 3.14 -22.26
C ASN A 423 8.21 2.60 -23.01
N SER A 424 7.78 1.38 -22.71
CA SER A 424 6.58 0.77 -23.30
C SER A 424 5.31 1.53 -22.95
N ARG A 425 5.17 1.96 -21.69
CA ARG A 425 4.02 2.72 -21.22
C ARG A 425 4.03 4.15 -21.76
N SER A 426 5.18 4.80 -21.80
CA SER A 426 5.36 6.13 -22.40
C SER A 426 4.99 6.13 -23.88
N PHE A 427 5.39 5.10 -24.62
CA PHE A 427 5.01 4.91 -26.02
C PHE A 427 3.50 4.83 -26.19
N LEU A 428 2.85 3.94 -25.43
CA LEU A 428 1.40 3.77 -25.46
C LEU A 428 0.65 5.04 -25.05
N GLN A 429 1.18 5.78 -24.08
CA GLN A 429 0.61 7.05 -23.65
C GLN A 429 0.71 8.13 -24.74
N VAL A 430 1.81 8.18 -25.49
CA VAL A 430 1.93 9.08 -26.64
C VAL A 430 0.89 8.71 -27.72
N GLN A 431 0.61 7.42 -27.96
CA GLN A 431 -0.46 7.00 -28.89
C GLN A 431 -1.83 7.55 -28.45
N LEU A 432 -2.19 7.33 -27.18
CA LEU A 432 -3.46 7.82 -26.62
C LEU A 432 -3.61 9.35 -26.68
N LEU A 433 -2.53 10.07 -26.36
CA LEU A 433 -2.52 11.54 -26.41
C LEU A 433 -2.63 12.04 -27.85
N ASN A 434 -1.95 11.39 -28.79
CA ASN A 434 -2.07 11.72 -30.20
C ASN A 434 -3.51 11.54 -30.67
N ASP A 435 -4.15 10.41 -30.40
CA ASP A 435 -5.55 10.16 -30.79
C ASP A 435 -6.51 11.22 -30.21
N MET A 436 -6.28 11.65 -28.97
CA MET A 436 -7.02 12.75 -28.33
C MET A 436 -6.80 14.07 -29.05
N ILE A 437 -5.55 14.45 -29.32
CA ILE A 437 -5.19 15.67 -30.06
C ILE A 437 -5.84 15.64 -31.45
N TYR A 438 -5.74 14.50 -32.15
CA TYR A 438 -6.37 14.29 -33.46
C TYR A 438 -7.88 14.49 -33.39
N SER A 439 -8.55 13.88 -32.42
CA SER A 439 -10.01 14.02 -32.29
C SER A 439 -10.43 15.46 -32.01
N GLN A 440 -9.68 16.21 -31.19
CA GLN A 440 -9.99 17.60 -30.87
C GLN A 440 -9.72 18.54 -32.06
N MET A 441 -8.68 18.27 -32.85
CA MET A 441 -8.29 19.10 -33.99
C MET A 441 -9.01 18.75 -35.30
N LYS A 442 -9.54 17.53 -35.46
CA LYS A 442 -10.26 17.12 -36.68
C LYS A 442 -11.50 17.98 -36.96
N HIS A 443 -12.09 18.58 -35.93
CA HIS A 443 -13.21 19.51 -36.07
C HIS A 443 -12.83 20.89 -36.67
N ASP A 444 -11.55 21.13 -37.00
CA ASP A 444 -11.03 22.36 -37.64
C ASP A 444 -11.07 22.29 -39.20
N THR A 445 -11.30 21.11 -39.80
CA THR A 445 -11.05 20.88 -41.24
C THR A 445 -12.23 21.10 -42.20
N GLU A 446 -13.39 21.60 -41.75
CA GLU A 446 -14.47 21.96 -42.70
C GLU A 446 -14.32 23.38 -43.29
N ALA A 447 -13.30 24.17 -42.89
CA ALA A 447 -13.25 25.60 -43.23
C ALA A 447 -11.95 26.17 -43.85
N THR A 448 -10.87 25.41 -44.03
CA THR A 448 -9.66 25.94 -44.71
C THR A 448 -8.91 24.85 -45.49
N ASP A 449 -8.63 25.16 -46.75
CA ASP A 449 -7.83 24.46 -47.77
C ASP A 449 -7.23 23.11 -47.34
N GLU A 450 -7.91 22.02 -47.74
CA GLU A 450 -7.45 20.63 -47.60
C GLU A 450 -6.02 20.41 -48.15
N GLU A 451 -5.55 21.27 -49.07
CA GLU A 451 -4.24 21.15 -49.73
C GLU A 451 -3.06 21.41 -48.78
N GLU A 452 -3.12 22.39 -47.85
CA GLU A 452 -1.96 22.71 -46.98
C GLU A 452 -1.81 21.71 -45.82
N PHE A 453 -2.94 21.15 -45.35
CA PHE A 453 -2.97 20.08 -44.35
C PHE A 453 -2.59 18.72 -44.95
N ALA A 454 -3.06 18.40 -46.17
CA ALA A 454 -2.66 17.20 -46.88
C ALA A 454 -1.16 17.21 -47.21
N ASP A 455 -0.60 18.33 -47.67
CA ASP A 455 0.82 18.40 -48.05
C ASP A 455 1.77 18.29 -46.83
N ALA A 456 1.33 18.75 -45.64
CA ALA A 456 2.01 18.53 -44.37
C ALA A 456 1.94 17.07 -43.88
N LEU A 457 0.91 16.31 -44.29
CA LEU A 457 0.72 14.88 -44.01
C LEU A 457 1.36 13.95 -45.05
N THR A 458 1.51 14.38 -46.31
CA THR A 458 1.98 13.52 -47.44
C THR A 458 3.40 13.80 -47.92
N SER A 459 4.08 14.83 -47.42
CA SER A 459 5.47 15.12 -47.81
C SER A 459 6.42 13.96 -47.44
N PRO A 460 7.13 13.33 -48.40
CA PRO A 460 8.10 12.30 -48.10
C PRO A 460 9.35 12.94 -47.49
N VAL A 461 9.62 12.69 -46.21
CA VAL A 461 10.81 13.27 -45.54
C VAL A 461 11.90 12.22 -45.32
N SER A 462 13.08 12.55 -45.85
CA SER A 462 14.35 11.87 -45.73
C SER A 462 14.71 11.52 -44.27
N PRO A 463 15.28 10.33 -44.01
CA PRO A 463 15.61 9.92 -42.65
C PRO A 463 16.69 10.83 -42.04
N CYS A 464 16.36 11.48 -40.91
CA CYS A 464 17.39 11.94 -39.98
C CYS A 464 18.19 10.72 -39.49
N ARG A 465 19.51 10.92 -39.42
CA ARG A 465 20.55 9.89 -39.24
C ARG A 465 20.24 8.93 -38.10
N GLU A 466 20.52 7.65 -38.36
CA GLU A 466 20.37 6.52 -37.44
C GLU A 466 21.07 6.76 -36.10
N PHE A 467 20.34 6.61 -35.00
CA PHE A 467 20.86 6.63 -33.63
C PHE A 467 21.26 5.22 -33.19
N PRO A 468 22.46 5.02 -32.59
CA PRO A 468 22.91 3.71 -32.11
C PRO A 468 22.45 3.48 -30.66
N GLY A 469 21.29 2.85 -30.49
CA GLY A 469 20.72 2.37 -29.21
C GLY A 469 19.56 1.42 -29.51
N GLN A 470 19.17 0.52 -28.57
CA GLN A 470 18.22 -0.62 -28.76
C GLN A 470 17.23 -0.43 -29.92
N VAL A 471 17.59 -1.01 -31.07
CA VAL A 471 17.17 -0.58 -32.41
C VAL A 471 15.67 -0.77 -32.70
N HIS A 472 14.95 -1.55 -31.91
CA HIS A 472 13.54 -1.85 -32.17
C HIS A 472 12.57 -0.77 -31.64
N ILE A 473 12.78 -0.32 -30.39
CA ILE A 473 11.88 0.65 -29.75
C ILE A 473 12.01 2.03 -30.43
N VAL A 474 13.24 2.45 -30.73
CA VAL A 474 13.51 3.73 -31.41
C VAL A 474 12.94 3.74 -32.84
N LYS A 475 12.91 2.60 -33.54
CA LYS A 475 12.27 2.47 -34.86
C LYS A 475 10.76 2.60 -34.77
N ASP A 476 10.12 1.94 -33.80
CA ASP A 476 8.67 2.02 -33.60
C ASP A 476 8.23 3.45 -33.19
N TRP A 477 9.02 4.13 -32.34
CA TRP A 477 8.82 5.55 -32.00
C TRP A 477 8.94 6.46 -33.23
N THR A 478 9.97 6.25 -34.06
CA THR A 478 10.22 7.12 -35.24
C THR A 478 9.22 6.88 -36.37
N GLU A 479 8.72 5.66 -36.59
CA GLU A 479 7.67 5.37 -37.58
C GLU A 479 6.30 5.95 -37.17
N MET A 480 5.92 5.85 -35.89
CA MET A 480 4.64 6.40 -35.44
C MET A 480 4.62 7.93 -35.34
N THR A 481 5.73 8.53 -34.93
CA THR A 481 5.84 9.99 -34.89
C THR A 481 5.79 10.59 -36.31
N LYS A 482 6.27 9.85 -37.33
CA LYS A 482 6.28 10.26 -38.75
C LYS A 482 4.89 10.40 -39.38
N ASN A 483 3.93 9.54 -39.03
CA ASN A 483 2.70 9.41 -39.83
C ASN A 483 1.60 10.39 -39.45
N ALA A 484 1.74 11.11 -38.33
CA ALA A 484 0.70 12.01 -37.87
C ALA A 484 1.31 13.23 -37.13
N THR A 485 1.94 13.03 -35.97
CA THR A 485 2.19 14.13 -35.02
C THR A 485 3.35 15.05 -35.38
N TYR A 486 4.31 14.61 -36.20
CA TYR A 486 5.50 15.42 -36.52
C TYR A 486 5.17 16.75 -37.23
N GLY A 487 4.16 16.76 -38.10
CA GLY A 487 3.69 17.98 -38.76
C GLY A 487 3.07 18.98 -37.78
N LEU A 488 2.26 18.49 -36.84
CA LEU A 488 1.66 19.31 -35.77
C LEU A 488 2.74 19.84 -34.81
N LEU A 489 3.66 18.99 -34.36
CA LEU A 489 4.76 19.36 -33.46
C LEU A 489 5.70 20.40 -34.06
N LYS A 490 5.92 20.34 -35.38
CA LYS A 490 6.70 21.38 -36.11
C LYS A 490 5.98 22.73 -36.12
N ASN A 491 4.64 22.72 -36.16
CA ASN A 491 3.82 23.93 -36.20
C ASN A 491 3.55 24.54 -34.81
N ILE A 492 3.80 23.81 -33.71
CA ILE A 492 3.70 24.32 -32.33
C ILE A 492 4.59 25.55 -32.08
N GLY A 493 5.74 25.65 -32.75
CA GLY A 493 6.59 26.84 -32.66
C GLY A 493 6.00 28.09 -33.34
N ASN A 494 4.99 27.92 -34.21
CA ASN A 494 4.44 29.01 -35.00
C ASN A 494 3.33 29.77 -34.26
N LYS A 495 3.50 31.09 -34.05
CA LYS A 495 2.51 31.95 -33.40
C LYS A 495 1.19 32.04 -34.17
N SER A 496 1.18 31.87 -35.49
CA SER A 496 -0.07 31.93 -36.28
C SER A 496 -0.95 30.72 -36.00
N PHE A 497 -0.36 29.54 -35.83
CA PHE A 497 -1.07 28.30 -35.46
C PHE A 497 -1.89 28.51 -34.18
N TRP A 498 -1.24 28.96 -33.10
CA TRP A 498 -1.90 29.20 -31.82
C TRP A 498 -3.03 30.23 -31.91
N LYS A 499 -2.86 31.31 -32.68
CA LYS A 499 -3.92 32.30 -32.88
C LYS A 499 -5.15 31.69 -33.57
N THR A 500 -4.94 30.90 -34.62
CA THR A 500 -6.04 30.28 -35.37
C THR A 500 -6.76 29.25 -34.51
N THR A 501 -6.03 28.30 -33.91
CA THR A 501 -6.62 27.22 -33.10
C THR A 501 -7.34 27.77 -31.85
N PHE A 502 -6.78 28.79 -31.19
CA PHE A 502 -7.43 29.44 -30.05
C PHE A 502 -8.70 30.18 -30.46
N SER A 503 -8.67 30.92 -31.57
CA SER A 503 -9.85 31.63 -32.06
C SER A 503 -11.01 30.69 -32.43
N TRP A 504 -10.70 29.48 -32.90
CA TRP A 504 -11.68 28.45 -33.17
C TRP A 504 -12.22 27.83 -31.88
N MET A 505 -11.34 27.42 -30.96
CA MET A 505 -11.76 26.82 -29.68
C MET A 505 -12.65 27.78 -28.88
N GLN A 506 -12.29 29.07 -28.82
CA GLN A 506 -13.11 30.10 -28.16
C GLN A 506 -14.51 30.27 -28.76
N ARG A 507 -14.67 30.11 -30.07
CA ARG A 507 -15.98 30.21 -30.74
C ARG A 507 -16.91 29.04 -30.44
N ASN A 508 -16.32 27.90 -30.06
CA ASN A 508 -17.04 26.66 -29.81
C ASN A 508 -17.23 26.37 -28.30
N MET A 509 -16.78 27.27 -27.42
CA MET A 509 -17.06 27.21 -25.99
C MET A 509 -18.53 27.54 -25.71
N SER A 510 -19.15 26.82 -24.78
CA SER A 510 -20.48 27.18 -24.27
C SER A 510 -20.38 28.25 -23.17
N ASP A 511 -21.36 29.15 -23.07
CA ASP A 511 -21.37 30.24 -22.08
C ASP A 511 -21.35 29.70 -20.61
N ASP A 512 -21.83 28.48 -20.37
CA ASP A 512 -21.82 27.83 -19.05
C ASP A 512 -20.42 27.33 -18.61
N GLU A 513 -19.48 27.13 -19.55
CA GLU A 513 -18.10 26.71 -19.26
C GLU A 513 -17.20 27.87 -18.82
N ILE A 514 -17.68 29.12 -18.94
CA ILE A 514 -16.94 30.36 -18.67
C ILE A 514 -17.39 30.95 -17.31
N MET A 515 -17.36 30.13 -16.26
CA MET A 515 -17.44 30.66 -14.89
C MET A 515 -16.03 30.73 -14.29
N GLU A 516 -15.17 31.53 -14.92
CA GLU A 516 -13.80 31.80 -14.43
C GLU A 516 -13.86 32.54 -13.10
N ARG A 517 -13.84 31.77 -12.01
CA ARG A 517 -13.64 32.31 -10.68
C ARG A 517 -12.18 32.78 -10.61
N ASN A 518 -11.97 34.04 -10.24
CA ASN A 518 -10.64 34.66 -10.13
C ASN A 518 -9.91 34.99 -11.44
N SER A 519 -10.60 35.22 -12.57
CA SER A 519 -9.99 35.69 -13.84
C SER A 519 -9.17 36.99 -13.70
N LEU A 520 -9.57 37.84 -12.76
CA LEU A 520 -8.86 39.08 -12.42
C LEU A 520 -7.64 38.85 -11.49
N ILE A 521 -7.33 37.62 -11.08
CA ILE A 521 -6.20 37.31 -10.18
C ILE A 521 -6.25 38.20 -8.94
N SER A 522 -7.42 38.24 -8.29
CA SER A 522 -7.63 39.03 -7.07
C SER A 522 -7.06 38.35 -5.83
N ALA A 523 -7.06 37.01 -5.83
CA ALA A 523 -6.49 36.17 -4.79
C ALA A 523 -5.50 35.16 -5.39
N GLN A 524 -4.61 34.61 -4.57
CA GLN A 524 -3.67 33.56 -5.00
C GLN A 524 -4.44 32.26 -5.22
N GLY A 525 -4.22 31.59 -6.36
CA GLY A 525 -4.86 30.32 -6.69
C GLY A 525 -4.05 29.12 -6.18
N PHE A 526 -4.71 28.14 -5.55
CA PHE A 526 -4.11 26.87 -5.14
C PHE A 526 -5.04 25.67 -5.38
N PRO A 527 -4.48 24.47 -5.59
CA PRO A 527 -5.24 23.23 -5.50
C PRO A 527 -5.97 23.11 -4.15
N ALA A 528 -7.18 22.54 -4.15
CA ALA A 528 -8.01 22.42 -2.94
C ALA A 528 -7.28 21.78 -1.75
N PHE A 529 -6.31 20.89 -2.01
CA PHE A 529 -5.47 20.24 -1.00
C PHE A 529 -4.70 21.24 -0.13
N TYR A 530 -4.25 22.35 -0.70
CA TYR A 530 -3.44 23.37 -0.01
C TYR A 530 -4.27 24.51 0.60
N SER A 531 -5.61 24.49 0.46
CA SER A 531 -6.49 25.57 0.95
C SER A 531 -6.33 25.88 2.44
N SER A 532 -6.02 24.87 3.26
CA SER A 532 -5.78 25.05 4.70
C SER A 532 -4.56 25.91 5.05
N LEU A 533 -3.61 26.05 4.13
CA LEU A 533 -2.41 26.86 4.32
C LEU A 533 -2.65 28.36 4.06
N ALA A 534 -3.75 28.70 3.38
CA ALA A 534 -4.08 30.07 2.98
C ALA A 534 -5.62 30.31 3.04
N PRO A 535 -6.17 30.76 4.19
CA PRO A 535 -7.61 30.88 4.41
C PRO A 535 -8.35 31.87 3.49
N GLU A 536 -7.62 32.71 2.75
CA GLU A 536 -8.14 33.72 1.82
C GLU A 536 -7.74 33.43 0.36
N CYS A 537 -7.29 32.20 0.05
CA CYS A 537 -6.92 31.82 -1.32
C CYS A 537 -8.12 31.47 -2.20
N HIS A 538 -7.94 31.63 -3.51
CA HIS A 538 -8.83 31.06 -4.51
C HIS A 538 -8.57 29.55 -4.64
N ILE A 539 -9.63 28.74 -4.57
CA ILE A 539 -9.53 27.29 -4.72
C ILE A 539 -9.66 26.95 -6.20
N SER A 540 -8.63 26.31 -6.74
CA SER A 540 -8.51 25.97 -8.15
C SER A 540 -9.68 25.11 -8.63
N THR A 541 -10.33 25.56 -9.71
CA THR A 541 -11.36 24.78 -10.43
C THR A 541 -10.77 23.64 -11.25
N PHE A 542 -9.48 23.73 -11.61
CA PHE A 542 -8.75 22.69 -12.34
C PHE A 542 -8.26 21.54 -11.45
N SER A 543 -8.47 21.64 -10.13
CA SER A 543 -8.04 20.63 -9.15
C SER A 543 -9.21 19.83 -8.58
N THR A 544 -8.92 18.67 -7.99
CA THR A 544 -9.92 17.81 -7.37
C THR A 544 -10.70 18.56 -6.30
N GLN A 545 -12.02 18.64 -6.45
CA GLN A 545 -12.90 19.23 -5.45
C GLN A 545 -13.37 18.13 -4.48
N TYR A 546 -12.96 18.22 -3.21
CA TYR A 546 -13.25 17.20 -2.19
C TYR A 546 -14.72 17.16 -1.75
N ASP A 547 -15.51 18.17 -2.09
CA ASP A 547 -16.95 18.25 -1.84
C ASP A 547 -17.77 17.30 -2.75
N LYS A 548 -17.30 17.05 -3.98
CA LYS A 548 -17.98 16.22 -4.99
C LYS A 548 -17.50 14.77 -5.06
N PHE A 549 -16.36 14.45 -4.43
CA PHE A 549 -15.69 13.15 -4.56
C PHE A 549 -15.51 12.70 -6.02
N SER A 550 -15.30 13.64 -6.95
CA SER A 550 -15.12 13.38 -8.38
C SER A 550 -13.72 13.76 -8.86
N VAL A 551 -13.27 13.15 -9.96
CA VAL A 551 -12.04 13.56 -10.66
C VAL A 551 -12.22 15.00 -11.16
N PRO A 552 -11.17 15.85 -11.15
CA PRO A 552 -11.24 17.18 -11.74
C PRO A 552 -11.62 17.08 -13.22
N ASP A 553 -12.72 17.73 -13.58
CA ASP A 553 -13.17 17.86 -14.96
C ASP A 553 -12.67 19.22 -15.46
N ILE A 554 -11.51 19.23 -16.13
CA ILE A 554 -11.01 20.43 -16.79
C ILE A 554 -11.88 20.60 -18.05
N SER A 555 -13.01 21.30 -17.94
CA SER A 555 -13.90 21.53 -19.07
C SER A 555 -13.26 22.37 -20.19
N ASN A 556 -12.21 23.14 -19.88
CA ASN A 556 -11.56 24.01 -20.84
C ASN A 556 -10.73 23.21 -21.87
N PRO A 557 -11.15 23.14 -23.15
CA PRO A 557 -10.48 22.36 -24.19
C PRO A 557 -9.10 22.91 -24.55
N ILE A 558 -8.86 24.22 -24.35
CA ILE A 558 -7.56 24.84 -24.59
C ILE A 558 -6.54 24.31 -23.56
N VAL A 559 -6.96 24.18 -22.30
CA VAL A 559 -6.12 23.60 -21.25
C VAL A 559 -5.86 22.12 -21.53
N GLN A 560 -6.91 21.35 -21.88
CA GLN A 560 -6.76 19.93 -22.22
C GLN A 560 -5.77 19.71 -23.37
N LEU A 561 -5.94 20.44 -24.47
CA LEU A 561 -5.06 20.36 -25.64
C LEU A 561 -3.62 20.75 -25.29
N SER A 562 -3.45 21.87 -24.58
CA SER A 562 -2.11 22.38 -24.22
C SER A 562 -1.39 21.42 -23.28
N GLN A 563 -2.10 20.81 -22.31
CA GLN A 563 -1.55 19.77 -21.44
C GLN A 563 -1.18 18.50 -22.23
N ALA A 564 -2.04 18.06 -23.15
CA ALA A 564 -1.79 16.89 -23.99
C ALA A 564 -0.55 17.11 -24.88
N LEU A 565 -0.41 18.29 -25.49
CA LEU A 565 0.75 18.67 -26.29
C LEU A 565 2.03 18.73 -25.45
N LEU A 566 2.01 19.43 -24.29
CA LEU A 566 3.16 19.51 -23.41
C LEU A 566 3.61 18.11 -22.97
N ARG A 567 2.67 17.26 -22.55
CA ARG A 567 2.95 15.89 -22.12
C ARG A 567 3.54 15.05 -23.25
N THR A 568 3.03 15.20 -24.47
CA THR A 568 3.56 14.51 -25.65
C THR A 568 5.01 14.92 -25.94
N ILE A 569 5.30 16.23 -25.93
CA ILE A 569 6.67 16.76 -26.12
C ILE A 569 7.62 16.23 -25.05
N LEU A 570 7.20 16.24 -23.77
CA LEU A 570 8.03 15.75 -22.67
C LEU A 570 8.30 14.25 -22.79
N LEU A 571 7.28 13.43 -23.09
CA LEU A 571 7.45 11.98 -23.26
C LEU A 571 8.36 11.65 -24.45
N GLN A 572 8.21 12.35 -25.57
CA GLN A 572 9.11 12.21 -26.72
C GLN A 572 10.55 12.62 -26.37
N GLY A 573 10.72 13.73 -25.66
CA GLY A 573 12.03 14.19 -25.21
C GLY A 573 12.74 13.21 -24.28
N THR A 574 11.99 12.51 -23.42
CA THR A 574 12.56 11.43 -22.59
C THR A 574 12.99 10.23 -23.42
N ALA A 575 12.25 9.89 -24.48
CA ALA A 575 12.60 8.79 -25.39
C ALA A 575 13.80 9.14 -26.30
N SER A 576 14.05 10.43 -26.54
CA SER A 576 15.13 10.94 -27.40
C SER A 576 16.36 11.42 -26.61
N GLU A 577 16.62 10.79 -25.45
CA GLU A 577 17.77 11.05 -24.57
C GLU A 577 17.94 12.54 -24.16
N GLY A 578 16.81 13.26 -24.02
CA GLY A 578 16.77 14.64 -23.56
C GLY A 578 16.72 15.68 -24.68
N THR A 579 16.41 15.30 -25.92
CA THR A 579 16.18 16.25 -27.01
C THR A 579 14.70 16.62 -27.13
N TYR A 580 14.33 17.79 -26.62
CA TYR A 580 12.95 18.28 -26.59
C TYR A 580 12.62 19.18 -27.78
N SER A 581 11.40 19.07 -28.31
CA SER A 581 10.85 20.05 -29.26
C SER A 581 10.54 21.38 -28.57
N ASP A 582 10.42 22.45 -29.36
CA ASP A 582 10.03 23.76 -28.82
C ASP A 582 8.62 23.70 -28.21
N CYS A 583 8.53 24.03 -26.92
CA CYS A 583 7.30 24.09 -26.14
C CYS A 583 6.97 25.50 -25.65
N THR A 584 7.70 26.53 -26.10
CA THR A 584 7.59 27.92 -25.63
C THR A 584 6.16 28.43 -25.66
N ASN A 585 5.47 28.28 -26.79
CA ASN A 585 4.08 28.75 -26.93
C ASN A 585 3.09 27.93 -26.09
N VAL A 586 3.30 26.61 -25.94
CA VAL A 586 2.47 25.75 -25.08
C VAL A 586 2.58 26.18 -23.62
N LEU A 587 3.81 26.44 -23.17
CA LEU A 587 4.08 26.90 -21.81
C LEU A 587 3.49 28.27 -21.53
N LEU A 588 3.56 29.21 -22.49
CA LEU A 588 2.91 30.52 -22.37
C LEU A 588 1.39 30.38 -22.25
N GLN A 589 0.77 29.53 -23.09
CA GLN A 589 -0.68 29.32 -23.03
C GLN A 589 -1.11 28.69 -21.70
N LEU A 590 -0.37 27.69 -21.20
CA LEU A 590 -0.65 27.10 -19.90
C LEU A 590 -0.42 28.09 -18.75
N ALA A 591 0.62 28.92 -18.83
CA ALA A 591 0.88 29.94 -17.81
C ALA A 591 -0.27 30.94 -17.70
N GLU A 592 -0.80 31.43 -18.82
CA GLU A 592 -1.94 32.36 -18.84
C GLU A 592 -3.19 31.77 -18.19
N GLN A 593 -3.45 30.47 -18.39
CA GLN A 593 -4.63 29.79 -17.83
C GLN A 593 -4.43 29.40 -16.35
N PHE A 594 -3.24 28.95 -15.97
CA PHE A 594 -2.99 28.44 -14.61
C PHE A 594 -2.64 29.51 -13.59
N LEU A 595 -2.11 30.67 -13.96
CA LEU A 595 -1.68 31.67 -12.96
C LEU A 595 -2.81 32.15 -12.02
N ALA A 596 -4.05 32.23 -12.52
CA ALA A 596 -5.24 32.57 -11.73
C ALA A 596 -5.74 31.42 -10.84
N GLU A 597 -5.56 30.17 -11.29
CA GLU A 597 -6.14 28.96 -10.69
C GLU A 597 -5.15 28.21 -9.79
N ASP A 598 -3.90 28.05 -10.22
CA ASP A 598 -2.76 27.52 -9.48
C ASP A 598 -1.52 28.38 -9.80
N SER A 599 -1.28 29.39 -8.96
CA SER A 599 -0.21 30.36 -9.20
C SER A 599 1.17 29.71 -9.17
N CYS A 600 1.36 28.62 -8.44
CA CYS A 600 2.62 27.88 -8.40
C CYS A 600 2.87 27.12 -9.70
N LEU A 601 1.88 26.39 -10.20
CA LEU A 601 1.98 25.68 -11.48
C LEU A 601 2.11 26.65 -12.65
N GLY A 602 1.36 27.76 -12.64
CA GLY A 602 1.48 28.84 -13.62
C GLY A 602 2.89 29.42 -13.69
N LEU A 603 3.49 29.77 -12.54
CA LEU A 603 4.89 30.19 -12.48
C LEU A 603 5.85 29.08 -12.96
N GLY A 604 5.57 27.82 -12.62
CA GLY A 604 6.33 26.66 -13.05
C GLY A 604 6.36 26.48 -14.58
N HIS A 605 5.34 26.93 -15.30
CA HIS A 605 5.35 26.96 -16.76
C HIS A 605 6.20 28.11 -17.34
N ILE A 606 6.34 29.22 -16.63
CA ILE A 606 7.13 30.39 -17.08
C ILE A 606 8.63 30.19 -16.78
N VAL A 607 8.99 29.58 -15.65
CA VAL A 607 10.42 29.42 -15.23
C VAL A 607 11.33 28.76 -16.28
N PRO A 608 10.90 27.75 -17.06
CA PRO A 608 11.69 27.16 -18.14
C PRO A 608 11.95 28.09 -19.32
N LEU A 609 11.17 29.18 -19.49
CA LEU A 609 11.33 30.13 -20.58
C LEU A 609 12.67 30.87 -20.41
N GLN A 610 13.58 30.67 -21.36
CA GLN A 610 14.89 31.33 -21.34
C GLN A 610 14.78 32.83 -21.68
N ASP A 611 13.73 33.22 -22.41
CA ASP A 611 13.48 34.60 -22.82
C ASP A 611 12.59 35.34 -21.81
N LEU A 612 13.21 36.27 -21.08
CA LEU A 612 12.53 37.13 -20.10
C LEU A 612 11.51 38.09 -20.74
N THR A 613 11.64 38.39 -22.03
CA THR A 613 10.71 39.27 -22.75
C THR A 613 9.38 38.59 -23.03
N LEU A 614 9.40 37.29 -23.33
CA LEU A 614 8.19 36.47 -23.46
C LEU A 614 7.48 36.33 -22.11
N SER A 615 8.26 36.13 -21.04
CA SER A 615 7.73 36.12 -19.67
C SER A 615 7.03 37.45 -19.33
N ASN A 616 7.64 38.58 -19.67
CA ASN A 616 7.05 39.92 -19.45
C ASN A 616 5.80 40.11 -20.31
N SER A 617 5.76 39.55 -21.52
CA SER A 617 4.58 39.59 -22.39
C SER A 617 3.39 38.86 -21.76
N CYS A 618 3.64 37.69 -21.16
CA CYS A 618 2.64 36.93 -20.39
C CYS A 618 2.13 37.72 -19.18
N PHE A 619 3.01 38.33 -18.38
CA PHE A 619 2.54 39.15 -17.24
C PHE A 619 1.79 40.43 -17.67
N ASN A 620 2.09 41.00 -18.84
CA ASN A 620 1.37 42.17 -19.36
C ASN A 620 0.01 41.81 -19.99
N SER A 621 -0.22 40.56 -20.43
CA SER A 621 -1.54 40.13 -20.91
C SER A 621 -2.54 39.93 -19.76
N MET A 622 -2.06 39.84 -18.53
CA MET A 622 -2.88 39.64 -17.34
C MET A 622 -3.51 40.94 -16.80
N SER A 623 -4.53 40.76 -15.97
CA SER A 623 -5.13 41.82 -15.16
C SER A 623 -4.10 42.41 -14.17
N CYS A 624 -4.07 43.74 -14.09
CA CYS A 624 -3.19 44.46 -13.17
C CYS A 624 -3.81 44.45 -11.75
N THR A 625 -3.33 43.55 -10.89
CA THR A 625 -3.74 43.44 -9.49
C THR A 625 -2.53 43.35 -8.57
N SER A 626 -2.73 43.62 -7.28
CA SER A 626 -1.67 43.45 -6.27
C SER A 626 -1.03 42.05 -6.35
N MET A 627 -1.85 41.00 -6.51
CA MET A 627 -1.38 39.61 -6.62
C MET A 627 -0.58 39.36 -7.91
N SER A 628 -1.07 39.76 -9.09
CA SER A 628 -0.35 39.52 -10.35
C SER A 628 1.00 40.25 -10.39
N LEU A 629 1.06 41.46 -9.85
CA LEU A 629 2.30 42.23 -9.70
C LEU A 629 3.27 41.58 -8.71
N GLN A 630 2.79 41.07 -7.58
CA GLN A 630 3.61 40.33 -6.61
C GLN A 630 4.16 39.03 -7.18
N LEU A 631 3.36 38.27 -7.93
CA LEU A 631 3.80 37.05 -8.62
C LEU A 631 4.88 37.35 -9.67
N ALA A 632 4.72 38.42 -10.44
CA ALA A 632 5.72 38.88 -11.40
C ALA A 632 7.03 39.28 -10.68
N MET A 633 6.95 40.04 -9.58
CA MET A 633 8.13 40.39 -8.77
C MET A 633 8.84 39.14 -8.24
N TYR A 634 8.09 38.17 -7.72
CA TYR A 634 8.66 36.91 -7.25
C TYR A 634 9.34 36.12 -8.37
N TYR A 635 8.72 36.03 -9.55
CA TYR A 635 9.31 35.39 -10.73
C TYR A 635 10.65 36.02 -11.12
N TYR A 636 10.71 37.35 -11.27
CA TYR A 636 11.95 38.02 -11.66
C TYR A 636 13.02 37.98 -10.57
N ALA A 637 12.63 37.94 -9.28
CA ALA A 637 13.55 37.69 -8.19
C ALA A 637 14.19 36.30 -8.28
N ILE A 638 13.42 35.25 -8.61
CA ILE A 638 13.95 33.89 -8.84
C ILE A 638 14.91 33.87 -10.04
N GLN A 639 14.52 34.47 -11.16
CA GLN A 639 15.38 34.50 -12.36
C GLN A 639 16.69 35.28 -12.10
N GLY A 640 16.60 36.40 -11.37
CA GLY A 640 17.77 37.14 -10.92
C GLY A 640 18.68 36.31 -10.02
N TYR A 641 18.11 35.61 -9.03
CA TYR A 641 18.88 34.72 -8.15
C TYR A 641 19.59 33.60 -8.94
N LYS A 642 18.90 33.00 -9.92
CA LYS A 642 19.48 31.99 -10.82
C LYS A 642 20.66 32.55 -11.63
N LEU A 643 20.54 33.76 -12.16
CA LEU A 643 21.59 34.41 -12.96
C LEU A 643 22.76 34.92 -12.10
N LEU A 644 22.52 35.31 -10.84
CA LEU A 644 23.58 35.68 -9.88
C LEU A 644 24.59 34.56 -9.67
N HIS A 645 24.19 33.28 -9.76
CA HIS A 645 25.11 32.15 -9.71
C HIS A 645 26.15 32.13 -10.87
N SER A 646 25.88 32.85 -11.96
CA SER A 646 26.76 32.93 -13.14
C SER A 646 27.64 34.19 -13.17
N LEU A 647 27.45 35.13 -12.23
CA LEU A 647 28.19 36.40 -12.17
C LEU A 647 29.46 36.30 -11.27
N PRO A 648 30.55 37.03 -11.56
CA PRO A 648 31.80 36.96 -10.79
C PRO A 648 31.73 37.62 -9.40
N THR A 649 31.72 36.79 -8.35
CA THR A 649 32.44 36.87 -7.05
C THR A 649 32.84 38.22 -6.41
N GLU A 650 31.89 39.13 -6.12
CA GLU A 650 32.04 40.07 -4.98
C GLU A 650 30.73 40.28 -4.18
N ASP A 651 29.56 40.15 -4.81
CA ASP A 651 28.25 40.24 -4.13
C ASP A 651 27.70 38.88 -3.62
N MET A 652 28.51 37.81 -3.64
CA MET A 652 28.11 36.44 -3.27
C MET A 652 28.03 36.23 -1.74
N ASN A 653 27.23 37.05 -1.05
CA ASN A 653 26.75 36.69 0.28
C ASN A 653 25.71 35.57 0.13
N ARG A 654 26.20 34.34 -0.06
CA ARG A 654 25.42 33.10 0.04
C ARG A 654 24.95 32.94 1.49
N GLU A 655 23.89 33.62 1.87
CA GLU A 655 23.37 33.45 3.23
C GLU A 655 22.53 32.18 3.35
N ARG A 656 21.74 31.80 2.32
CA ARG A 656 20.93 30.57 2.28
C ARG A 656 20.65 30.07 0.85
N ASP A 657 20.24 28.81 0.73
CA ASP A 657 19.67 28.28 -0.51
C ASP A 657 18.31 28.93 -0.84
N LEU A 658 17.97 29.07 -2.14
CA LEU A 658 16.73 29.73 -2.60
C LEU A 658 15.46 29.23 -1.89
N TYR A 659 15.35 27.91 -1.65
CA TYR A 659 14.17 27.28 -1.03
C TYR A 659 14.05 27.56 0.48
N LEU A 660 15.06 28.19 1.10
CA LEU A 660 15.04 28.60 2.50
C LEU A 660 14.58 30.06 2.67
N TYR A 661 14.45 30.82 1.59
CA TYR A 661 13.91 32.18 1.65
C TYR A 661 12.39 32.17 1.51
N PRO A 662 11.65 32.81 2.43
CA PRO A 662 10.26 33.14 2.15
C PRO A 662 10.19 34.14 0.97
N PRO A 663 9.13 34.09 0.14
CA PRO A 663 9.03 34.89 -1.08
C PRO A 663 9.30 36.39 -0.89
N ASN A 664 8.81 36.96 0.21
CA ASN A 664 8.98 38.39 0.52
C ASN A 664 10.44 38.77 0.80
N GLU A 665 11.17 37.93 1.56
CA GLU A 665 12.58 38.17 1.86
C GLU A 665 13.44 38.06 0.60
N LEU A 666 13.14 37.09 -0.27
CA LEU A 666 13.83 36.94 -1.56
C LEU A 666 13.61 38.17 -2.43
N VAL A 667 12.35 38.61 -2.59
CA VAL A 667 12.00 39.78 -3.39
C VAL A 667 12.67 41.04 -2.83
N GLU A 668 12.71 41.22 -1.50
CA GLU A 668 13.36 42.37 -0.88
C GLU A 668 14.88 42.35 -1.11
N HIS A 669 15.53 41.20 -0.91
CA HIS A 669 16.95 41.03 -1.14
C HIS A 669 17.33 41.29 -2.60
N MET A 670 16.60 40.68 -3.53
CA MET A 670 16.84 40.83 -4.96
C MET A 670 16.50 42.23 -5.46
N SER A 671 15.51 42.91 -4.89
CA SER A 671 15.19 44.31 -5.22
C SER A 671 16.33 45.25 -4.83
N LYS A 672 16.99 45.03 -3.68
CA LYS A 672 18.18 45.80 -3.28
C LYS A 672 19.30 45.64 -4.29
N LEU A 673 19.55 44.41 -4.75
CA LEU A 673 20.56 44.12 -5.77
C LEU A 673 20.17 44.65 -7.15
N ALA A 674 18.90 44.56 -7.55
CA ALA A 674 18.41 45.01 -8.85
C ALA A 674 18.74 46.49 -9.12
N SER A 675 18.74 47.34 -8.09
CA SER A 675 19.15 48.75 -8.22
C SER A 675 20.59 48.95 -8.74
N LYS A 676 21.49 47.98 -8.48
CA LYS A 676 22.87 48.01 -8.99
C LYS A 676 22.98 47.48 -10.43
N TYR A 677 22.09 46.57 -10.83
CA TYR A 677 22.14 45.85 -12.10
C TYR A 677 21.07 46.29 -13.12
N GLU A 678 20.29 47.35 -12.81
CA GLU A 678 19.18 47.85 -13.64
C GLU A 678 19.58 48.09 -15.11
N VAL A 679 20.81 48.53 -15.38
CA VAL A 679 21.24 48.83 -16.76
C VAL A 679 21.76 47.58 -17.49
N MET A 680 22.25 46.58 -16.76
CA MET A 680 22.96 45.43 -17.34
C MET A 680 22.06 44.22 -17.54
N GLU A 681 21.02 44.06 -16.74
CA GLU A 681 20.26 42.81 -16.66
C GLU A 681 18.75 43.04 -16.80
N LEU A 682 18.12 42.27 -17.70
CA LEU A 682 16.68 42.37 -17.98
C LEU A 682 15.81 41.99 -16.76
N TRP A 683 16.24 41.03 -15.95
CA TRP A 683 15.49 40.63 -14.74
C TRP A 683 15.43 41.78 -13.73
N ALA A 684 16.50 42.57 -13.61
CA ALA A 684 16.56 43.72 -12.70
C ALA A 684 15.65 44.85 -13.18
N GLN A 685 15.64 45.12 -14.49
CA GLN A 685 14.72 46.09 -15.11
C GLN A 685 13.26 45.72 -14.87
N PHE A 686 12.90 44.46 -15.11
CA PHE A 686 11.53 44.02 -14.92
C PHE A 686 11.13 43.95 -13.45
N LEU A 687 12.02 43.50 -12.55
CA LEU A 687 11.75 43.52 -11.11
C LEU A 687 11.44 44.93 -10.60
N LEU A 688 12.26 45.92 -10.98
CA LEU A 688 12.05 47.32 -10.62
C LEU A 688 10.81 47.92 -11.30
N LYS A 689 10.49 47.52 -12.55
CA LYS A 689 9.25 47.89 -13.24
C LYS A 689 8.02 47.43 -12.44
N TYR A 690 7.95 46.14 -12.09
CA TYR A 690 6.81 45.59 -11.36
C TYR A 690 6.74 46.11 -9.92
N GLN A 691 7.88 46.40 -9.28
CA GLN A 691 7.91 47.09 -7.98
C GLN A 691 7.32 48.49 -8.06
N LYS A 692 7.66 49.28 -9.10
CA LYS A 692 7.08 50.61 -9.33
C LYS A 692 5.56 50.52 -9.51
N LEU A 693 5.11 49.60 -10.38
CA LEU A 693 3.69 49.35 -10.65
C LEU A 693 2.91 48.91 -9.41
N LEU A 694 3.48 48.05 -8.56
CA LEU A 694 2.81 47.60 -7.33
C LEU A 694 2.57 48.77 -6.37
N VAL A 695 3.55 49.66 -6.21
CA VAL A 695 3.38 50.82 -5.33
C VAL A 695 2.40 51.83 -5.94
N ASP A 696 2.41 52.03 -7.26
CA ASP A 696 1.43 52.89 -7.93
C ASP A 696 0.01 52.34 -7.78
N PHE A 697 -0.16 51.01 -7.89
CA PHE A 697 -1.43 50.32 -7.66
C PHE A 697 -1.92 50.51 -6.22
N GLN A 698 -1.07 50.28 -5.21
CA GLN A 698 -1.40 50.47 -3.80
C GLN A 698 -1.80 51.90 -3.46
N HIS A 699 -1.11 52.89 -4.05
CA HIS A 699 -1.50 54.30 -3.90
C HIS A 699 -2.85 54.58 -4.56
N GLY A 700 -3.11 54.02 -5.74
CA GLY A 700 -4.43 54.09 -6.39
C GLY A 700 -5.55 53.55 -5.51
N GLU A 701 -5.34 52.38 -4.88
CA GLU A 701 -6.31 51.81 -3.93
C GLU A 701 -6.53 52.70 -2.70
N GLN A 702 -5.48 53.30 -2.15
CA GLN A 702 -5.59 54.23 -1.02
C GLN A 702 -6.36 55.51 -1.39
N LEU A 703 -6.15 56.04 -2.61
CA LEU A 703 -6.89 57.20 -3.13
C LEU A 703 -8.39 56.91 -3.29
N ILE A 704 -8.73 55.70 -3.73
CA ILE A 704 -10.12 55.23 -3.82
C ILE A 704 -10.71 55.06 -2.41
N ALA A 705 -9.99 54.38 -1.51
CA ALA A 705 -10.46 54.08 -0.15
C ALA A 705 -10.74 55.33 0.70
N LEU A 706 -9.92 56.39 0.54
CA LEU A 706 -10.10 57.66 1.25
C LEU A 706 -11.14 58.59 0.60
N GLY A 707 -11.76 58.14 -0.50
CA GLY A 707 -12.80 58.89 -1.21
C GLY A 707 -12.29 60.22 -1.75
N CYS A 708 -11.05 60.28 -2.23
CA CYS A 708 -10.39 61.53 -2.61
C CYS A 708 -10.93 62.14 -3.93
N GLY A 709 -11.85 61.47 -4.63
CA GLY A 709 -12.47 61.97 -5.87
C GLY A 709 -11.49 62.13 -7.04
N ILE A 710 -10.30 61.52 -6.92
CA ILE A 710 -9.25 61.56 -7.94
C ILE A 710 -9.47 60.42 -8.93
N ASP A 711 -9.44 60.73 -10.22
CA ASP A 711 -9.44 59.73 -11.27
C ASP A 711 -8.06 59.06 -11.30
N VAL A 712 -7.98 57.82 -10.79
CA VAL A 712 -6.73 57.07 -10.65
C VAL A 712 -6.07 56.83 -12.01
N GLN A 713 -6.85 56.56 -13.06
CA GLN A 713 -6.28 56.33 -14.39
C GLN A 713 -5.63 57.60 -14.92
N ARG A 714 -6.33 58.74 -14.82
CA ARG A 714 -5.77 60.04 -15.22
C ARG A 714 -4.59 60.45 -14.35
N PHE A 715 -4.66 60.18 -13.05
CA PHE A 715 -3.56 60.45 -12.11
C PHE A 715 -2.30 59.68 -12.49
N THR A 716 -2.36 58.47 -13.03
CA THR A 716 -1.12 57.76 -13.43
C THR A 716 -0.47 58.30 -14.71
N GLN A 717 -1.21 59.00 -15.58
CA GLN A 717 -0.75 59.36 -16.93
C GLN A 717 -0.44 60.85 -17.11
N ASP A 718 -1.15 61.73 -16.42
CA ASP A 718 -1.06 63.19 -16.62
C ASP A 718 -0.29 63.84 -15.46
N THR A 719 0.95 64.27 -15.73
CA THR A 719 1.83 64.88 -14.72
C THR A 719 1.29 66.19 -14.16
N GLN A 720 0.56 66.98 -14.96
CA GLN A 720 -0.02 68.23 -14.48
C GLN A 720 -1.18 67.93 -13.54
N TYR A 721 -2.06 67.01 -13.94
CA TYR A 721 -3.16 66.53 -13.10
C TYR A 721 -2.65 65.86 -11.81
N GLN A 722 -1.51 65.14 -11.84
CA GLN A 722 -0.84 64.63 -10.64
C GLN A 722 -0.50 65.75 -9.66
N GLN A 723 0.20 66.78 -10.14
CA GLN A 723 0.63 67.90 -9.31
C GLN A 723 -0.57 68.65 -8.71
N ASP A 724 -1.57 68.96 -9.54
CA ASP A 724 -2.77 69.68 -9.11
C ASP A 724 -3.62 68.86 -8.14
N SER A 725 -3.74 67.55 -8.36
CA SER A 725 -4.46 66.64 -7.47
C SER A 725 -3.74 66.47 -6.12
N ILE A 726 -2.41 66.39 -6.10
CA ILE A 726 -1.61 66.34 -4.87
C ILE A 726 -1.78 67.63 -4.06
N MET A 727 -1.75 68.79 -4.72
CA MET A 727 -1.98 70.08 -4.07
C MET A 727 -3.40 70.21 -3.52
N GLY A 728 -4.40 69.78 -4.31
CA GLY A 728 -5.79 69.72 -3.87
C GLY A 728 -5.98 68.78 -2.68
N LEU A 729 -5.30 67.63 -2.66
CA LEU A 729 -5.34 66.69 -1.54
C LEU A 729 -4.73 67.26 -0.26
N ALA A 730 -3.71 68.13 -0.37
CA ALA A 730 -3.13 68.85 0.75
C ALA A 730 -4.03 69.95 1.34
N MET A 731 -5.02 70.46 0.58
CA MET A 731 -6.03 71.40 1.05
C MET A 731 -7.12 70.69 1.85
N THR A 732 -6.73 70.14 3.01
CA THR A 732 -7.59 69.34 3.86
C THR A 732 -7.30 69.61 5.32
N ILE A 733 -8.29 69.40 6.19
CA ILE A 733 -8.12 69.37 7.65
C ILE A 733 -7.76 67.95 8.11
N ASP A 734 -8.05 66.94 7.29
CA ASP A 734 -7.78 65.54 7.61
C ASP A 734 -6.28 65.24 7.52
N THR A 735 -5.70 64.93 8.67
CA THR A 735 -4.28 64.66 8.82
C THR A 735 -3.83 63.41 8.02
N GLN A 736 -4.72 62.41 7.83
CA GLN A 736 -4.39 61.22 7.04
C GLN A 736 -4.29 61.54 5.54
N LYS A 737 -5.24 62.35 5.02
CA LYS A 737 -5.21 62.82 3.63
C LYS A 737 -4.01 63.72 3.36
N PHE A 738 -3.66 64.59 4.30
CA PHE A 738 -2.46 65.41 4.20
C PHE A 738 -1.18 64.58 4.11
N PHE A 739 -0.99 63.59 5.00
CA PHE A 739 0.22 62.76 4.94
C PHE A 739 0.26 61.85 3.71
N LEU A 740 -0.90 61.46 3.16
CA LEU A 740 -0.94 60.81 1.83
C LEU A 740 -0.48 61.78 0.73
N ALA A 741 -0.92 63.04 0.75
CA ALA A 741 -0.46 64.07 -0.18
C ALA A 741 1.06 64.29 -0.07
N VAL A 742 1.63 64.31 1.14
CA VAL A 742 3.09 64.40 1.36
C VAL A 742 3.83 63.21 0.76
N LYS A 743 3.32 61.98 0.96
CA LYS A 743 3.93 60.76 0.37
C LYS A 743 3.89 60.80 -1.16
N LEU A 744 2.76 61.16 -1.74
CA LEU A 744 2.60 61.30 -3.20
C LEU A 744 3.51 62.42 -3.73
N ALA A 745 3.59 63.55 -3.03
CA ALA A 745 4.43 64.68 -3.40
C ALA A 745 5.91 64.30 -3.48
N SER A 746 6.42 63.58 -2.46
CA SER A 746 7.79 63.09 -2.45
C SER A 746 8.11 62.16 -3.62
N ARG A 747 7.15 61.36 -4.09
CA ARG A 747 7.34 60.39 -5.19
C ARG A 747 7.25 61.06 -6.57
N HIS A 748 6.26 61.94 -6.76
CA HIS A 748 6.00 62.60 -8.03
C HIS A 748 6.80 63.92 -8.21
N GLY A 749 7.71 64.23 -7.29
CA GLY A 749 8.59 65.40 -7.38
C GLY A 749 7.88 66.74 -7.11
N VAL A 750 6.75 66.72 -6.40
CA VAL A 750 6.06 67.94 -5.96
C VAL A 750 6.79 68.52 -4.74
N PRO A 751 7.18 69.80 -4.73
CA PRO A 751 7.93 70.38 -3.62
C PRO A 751 7.19 70.27 -2.29
N LEU A 752 7.77 69.59 -1.30
CA LEU A 752 7.13 69.35 0.00
C LEU A 752 6.81 70.64 0.75
N ALA A 753 7.64 71.68 0.59
CA ALA A 753 7.39 73.00 1.18
C ALA A 753 6.11 73.65 0.64
N GLU A 754 5.80 73.42 -0.64
CA GLU A 754 4.61 73.94 -1.31
C GLU A 754 3.33 73.23 -0.81
N VAL A 755 3.41 71.91 -0.65
CA VAL A 755 2.34 71.06 -0.09
C VAL A 755 2.07 71.41 1.37
N ALA A 756 3.12 71.59 2.18
CA ALA A 756 3.01 71.99 3.57
C ALA A 756 2.44 73.42 3.71
N ALA A 757 2.90 74.38 2.91
CA ALA A 757 2.35 75.73 2.90
C ALA A 757 0.88 75.73 2.52
N ARG A 758 0.47 74.98 1.49
CA ARG A 758 -0.92 74.87 1.05
C ARG A 758 -1.83 74.28 2.13
N HIS A 759 -1.36 73.26 2.85
CA HIS A 759 -2.08 72.68 3.98
C HIS A 759 -2.25 73.68 5.12
N VAL A 760 -1.17 74.37 5.52
CA VAL A 760 -1.23 75.39 6.59
C VAL A 760 -2.12 76.58 6.17
N THR A 761 -2.06 77.02 4.92
CA THR A 761 -3.01 78.01 4.37
C THR A 761 -4.45 77.51 4.46
N SER A 762 -4.72 76.26 4.10
CA SER A 762 -6.06 75.68 4.20
C SER A 762 -6.56 75.58 5.64
N LEU A 763 -5.69 75.30 6.61
CA LEU A 763 -6.04 75.30 8.03
C LEU A 763 -6.34 76.72 8.53
N LEU A 764 -5.57 77.72 8.08
CA LEU A 764 -5.77 79.13 8.45
C LEU A 764 -7.06 79.72 7.86
N LEU A 765 -7.35 79.44 6.59
CA LEU A 765 -8.47 80.01 5.84
C LEU A 765 -9.72 79.10 5.82
N SER A 766 -9.74 78.05 6.63
CA SER A 766 -10.88 77.13 6.70
C SER A 766 -12.16 77.88 7.10
N THR A 767 -13.23 77.68 6.33
CA THR A 767 -14.57 78.27 6.55
C THR A 767 -15.23 77.81 7.84
N GLU A 768 -14.73 76.75 8.48
CA GLU A 768 -15.28 76.20 9.73
C GLU A 768 -14.79 76.92 11.01
N GLY A 769 -13.87 77.90 10.89
CA GLY A 769 -13.44 78.73 12.01
C GLY A 769 -12.67 77.95 13.08
N VAL A 770 -11.47 77.46 12.74
CA VAL A 770 -10.60 76.70 13.67
C VAL A 770 -10.10 77.62 14.78
N GLN A 771 -10.20 77.18 16.04
CA GLN A 771 -9.63 77.95 17.15
C GLN A 771 -8.10 77.84 17.16
N LEU A 772 -7.41 78.90 17.63
CA LEU A 772 -5.95 78.93 17.71
C LEU A 772 -5.35 77.69 18.41
N SER A 773 -6.01 77.15 19.44
CA SER A 773 -5.54 75.97 20.17
C SER A 773 -5.52 74.69 19.32
N GLU A 774 -6.54 74.49 18.47
CA GLU A 774 -6.65 73.32 17.59
C GLU A 774 -5.66 73.40 16.44
N LEU A 775 -5.54 74.59 15.84
CA LEU A 775 -4.58 74.83 14.77
C LEU A 775 -3.13 74.65 15.26
N MET A 776 -2.81 75.14 16.46
CA MET A 776 -1.51 74.90 17.09
C MET A 776 -1.29 73.42 17.43
N ALA A 777 -2.34 72.67 17.81
CA ALA A 777 -2.24 71.23 18.02
C ALA A 777 -1.90 70.48 16.72
N HIS A 778 -2.51 70.86 15.59
CA HIS A 778 -2.15 70.31 14.27
C HIS A 778 -0.68 70.61 13.91
N LEU A 779 -0.22 71.85 14.15
CA LEU A 779 1.18 72.25 13.88
C LEU A 779 2.20 71.55 14.79
N THR A 780 1.80 71.08 15.97
CA THR A 780 2.64 70.28 16.86
C THR A 780 2.78 68.81 16.44
N ASN A 781 2.11 68.37 15.37
CA ASN A 781 2.32 67.03 14.83
C ASN A 781 3.79 66.88 14.37
N PRO A 782 4.55 65.90 14.87
CA PRO A 782 6.00 65.82 14.67
C PRO A 782 6.41 65.79 13.19
N GLN A 783 5.65 65.07 12.35
CA GLN A 783 5.94 64.97 10.91
C GLN A 783 5.68 66.28 10.18
N LEU A 784 4.61 67.01 10.52
CA LEU A 784 4.33 68.33 9.96
C LEU A 784 5.36 69.35 10.46
N THR A 785 5.70 69.33 11.75
CA THR A 785 6.72 70.23 12.32
C THR A 785 8.08 70.02 11.64
N GLU A 786 8.47 68.78 11.33
CA GLU A 786 9.70 68.48 10.61
C GLU A 786 9.68 69.06 9.18
N LEU A 787 8.58 68.87 8.43
CA LEU A 787 8.42 69.45 7.10
C LEU A 787 8.50 70.99 7.11
N LEU A 788 7.86 71.62 8.08
CA LEU A 788 7.87 73.08 8.25
C LEU A 788 9.27 73.59 8.64
N LYS A 789 10.02 72.85 9.45
CA LYS A 789 11.39 73.22 9.86
C LYS A 789 12.44 73.01 8.76
N ASN A 790 12.28 72.01 7.91
CA ASN A 790 13.24 71.72 6.84
C ASN A 790 13.24 72.79 5.73
N SER A 791 12.17 73.58 5.60
CA SER A 791 12.05 74.62 4.57
C SER A 791 11.36 75.89 5.10
N THR A 792 11.74 76.33 6.30
CA THR A 792 11.09 77.44 7.03
C THR A 792 10.89 78.70 6.19
N HIS A 793 11.94 79.20 5.53
CA HIS A 793 11.86 80.46 4.77
C HIS A 793 10.91 80.35 3.58
N ILE A 794 10.98 79.23 2.83
CA ILE A 794 10.13 79.00 1.66
C ILE A 794 8.67 78.89 2.10
N VAL A 795 8.39 78.14 3.17
CA VAL A 795 7.03 78.00 3.69
C VAL A 795 6.49 79.36 4.16
N CYS A 796 7.28 80.15 4.90
CA CYS A 796 6.87 81.48 5.33
C CYS A 796 6.60 82.43 4.15
N ASP A 797 7.46 82.43 3.13
CA ASP A 797 7.26 83.23 1.90
C ASP A 797 5.97 82.80 1.18
N ARG A 798 5.68 81.50 1.12
CA ARG A 798 4.44 80.97 0.53
C ARG A 798 3.21 81.31 1.37
N LEU A 799 3.29 81.30 2.69
CA LEU A 799 2.19 81.72 3.56
C LEU A 799 1.90 83.22 3.40
N GLU A 800 2.93 84.05 3.22
CA GLU A 800 2.75 85.48 2.88
C GLU A 800 2.11 85.66 1.50
N GLN A 801 2.38 84.77 0.54
CA GLN A 801 1.79 84.82 -0.79
C GLN A 801 0.37 84.25 -0.87
N TYR A 802 0.07 83.19 -0.11
CA TYR A 802 -1.17 82.42 -0.23
C TYR A 802 -2.19 82.71 0.85
N ALA A 803 -1.76 82.88 2.10
CA ALA A 803 -2.69 83.09 3.22
C ALA A 803 -2.93 84.58 3.47
N TYR A 804 -1.86 85.38 3.54
CA TYR A 804 -1.97 86.79 3.95
C TYR A 804 -2.89 87.66 3.07
N PRO A 805 -2.92 87.55 1.73
CA PRO A 805 -3.77 88.40 0.89
C PRO A 805 -5.27 88.20 1.11
N ASP A 806 -5.67 86.99 1.54
CA ASP A 806 -7.06 86.60 1.77
C ASP A 806 -7.54 86.93 3.19
N ILE A 807 -6.65 87.43 4.08
CA ILE A 807 -7.00 87.85 5.43
C ILE A 807 -7.45 89.32 5.39
N GLU A 808 -8.71 89.58 5.71
CA GLU A 808 -9.22 90.93 5.85
C GLU A 808 -8.48 91.69 6.97
N GLY A 809 -8.00 92.91 6.70
CA GLY A 809 -7.25 93.72 7.67
C GLY A 809 -8.04 94.08 8.95
N THR A 810 -9.36 93.90 8.94
CA THR A 810 -10.25 94.05 10.10
C THR A 810 -10.36 92.79 10.95
N ASP A 811 -10.01 91.61 10.43
CA ASP A 811 -10.06 90.37 11.19
C ASP A 811 -8.83 90.23 12.09
N HIS A 812 -8.96 90.84 13.26
CA HIS A 812 -7.93 90.80 14.27
C HIS A 812 -7.60 89.39 14.75
N GLN A 813 -8.59 88.49 14.83
CA GLN A 813 -8.39 87.16 15.35
C GLN A 813 -7.57 86.33 14.36
N LEU A 814 -7.94 86.37 13.07
CA LEU A 814 -7.23 85.67 12.01
C LEU A 814 -5.81 86.21 11.81
N LEU A 815 -5.60 87.53 11.90
CA LEU A 815 -4.25 88.11 11.87
C LEU A 815 -3.37 87.64 13.04
N VAL A 816 -3.92 87.57 14.25
CA VAL A 816 -3.18 87.03 15.41
C VAL A 816 -2.89 85.55 15.22
N MET A 817 -3.81 84.76 14.65
CA MET A 817 -3.58 83.35 14.33
C MET A 817 -2.47 83.21 13.29
N TYR A 818 -2.53 83.92 12.16
CA TYR A 818 -1.52 83.92 11.11
C TYR A 818 -0.11 84.21 11.65
N TYR A 819 0.06 85.30 12.40
CA TYR A 819 1.37 85.62 12.96
C TYR A 819 1.81 84.65 14.07
N SER A 820 0.87 84.02 14.79
CA SER A 820 1.22 82.96 15.76
C SER A 820 1.74 81.70 15.05
N VAL A 821 1.16 81.34 13.91
CA VAL A 821 1.66 80.27 13.04
C VAL A 821 3.04 80.61 12.49
N LEU A 822 3.23 81.80 11.91
CA LEU A 822 4.54 82.24 11.44
C LEU A 822 5.58 82.22 12.57
N GLN A 823 5.22 82.68 13.76
CA GLN A 823 6.10 82.62 14.93
C GLN A 823 6.47 81.17 15.29
N SER A 824 5.54 80.23 15.19
CA SER A 824 5.80 78.82 15.50
C SER A 824 6.73 78.14 14.49
N ILE A 825 6.71 78.58 13.22
CA ILE A 825 7.55 78.06 12.14
C ILE A 825 8.94 78.70 12.18
N ALA A 826 9.00 80.03 12.28
CA ALA A 826 10.24 80.81 12.28
C ALA A 826 10.09 82.10 13.11
N GLU A 827 10.68 82.11 14.31
CA GLU A 827 10.59 83.27 15.22
C GLU A 827 11.26 84.54 14.66
N ASP A 828 12.33 84.38 13.89
CA ASP A 828 13.17 85.47 13.36
C ASP A 828 12.78 85.92 11.95
N TYR A 829 11.76 85.30 11.33
CA TYR A 829 11.30 85.68 9.99
C TYR A 829 10.75 87.12 10.02
N LYS A 830 11.13 87.97 9.07
CA LYS A 830 10.75 89.40 9.08
C LYS A 830 9.81 89.71 7.92
N THR A 831 8.53 89.88 8.21
CA THR A 831 7.58 90.46 7.26
C THR A 831 7.53 91.97 7.46
N HIS A 832 7.75 92.73 6.37
CA HIS A 832 7.79 94.20 6.41
C HIS A 832 8.69 94.78 7.53
N SER A 833 9.88 94.20 7.69
CA SER A 833 10.91 94.59 8.66
C SER A 833 10.59 94.32 10.14
N LEU A 834 9.48 93.66 10.45
CA LEU A 834 9.06 93.31 11.82
C LEU A 834 8.96 91.77 11.98
N THR A 835 9.31 91.28 13.16
CA THR A 835 9.15 89.87 13.52
C THR A 835 7.69 89.52 13.85
N PRO A 836 7.24 88.27 13.70
CA PRO A 836 5.90 87.83 14.11
C PRO A 836 5.54 88.23 15.54
N LYS A 837 6.51 88.15 16.48
CA LYS A 837 6.34 88.58 17.88
C LYS A 837 6.02 90.08 17.97
N GLU A 838 6.66 90.91 17.15
CA GLU A 838 6.43 92.36 17.10
C GLU A 838 5.07 92.67 16.46
N HIS A 839 4.71 92.00 15.37
CA HIS A 839 3.38 92.11 14.75
C HIS A 839 2.27 91.74 15.73
N ILE A 840 2.39 90.63 16.46
CA ILE A 840 1.40 90.22 17.48
C ILE A 840 1.31 91.26 18.60
N LYS A 841 2.43 91.83 19.06
CA LYS A 841 2.42 92.90 20.07
C LYS A 841 1.74 94.17 19.56
N ILE A 842 2.00 94.57 18.32
CA ILE A 842 1.38 95.75 17.69
C ILE A 842 -0.12 95.51 17.52
N LEU A 843 -0.51 94.36 16.98
CA LEU A 843 -1.91 93.97 16.86
C LEU A 843 -2.61 94.05 18.23
N ARG A 844 -2.06 93.40 19.27
CA ARG A 844 -2.64 93.46 20.62
C ARG A 844 -2.74 94.89 21.17
N LYS A 845 -1.74 95.74 20.90
CA LYS A 845 -1.78 97.17 21.27
C LYS A 845 -2.87 97.92 20.51
N VAL A 846 -2.97 97.76 19.18
CA VAL A 846 -4.00 98.41 18.34
C VAL A 846 -5.40 98.01 18.81
N LYS A 847 -5.64 96.73 19.13
CA LYS A 847 -6.92 96.29 19.72
C LYS A 847 -7.20 96.96 21.08
N ALA A 848 -6.17 97.20 21.89
CA ALA A 848 -6.30 97.81 23.21
C ALA A 848 -6.44 99.35 23.18
N THR A 849 -5.78 100.05 22.26
CA THR A 849 -5.81 101.53 22.18
C THR A 849 -6.89 102.10 21.26
N SER A 850 -7.65 101.28 20.53
CA SER A 850 -8.73 101.78 19.67
C SER A 850 -9.91 100.82 19.55
N PRO A 851 -10.74 100.64 20.61
CA PRO A 851 -12.00 99.91 20.49
C PRO A 851 -13.12 100.70 19.81
N SER A 852 -12.98 102.03 19.59
CA SER A 852 -14.11 102.87 19.19
C SER A 852 -13.78 104.10 18.33
N LYS A 853 -13.12 103.91 17.18
CA LYS A 853 -13.22 104.81 16.00
C LYS A 853 -12.97 104.00 14.72
N GLN A 854 -14.03 103.50 14.10
CA GLN A 854 -14.03 102.85 12.77
C GLN A 854 -13.80 103.84 11.59
N ALA A 855 -13.23 105.04 11.82
CA ALA A 855 -13.24 106.13 10.84
C ALA A 855 -11.85 106.68 10.46
N LEU A 856 -10.78 105.91 10.65
CA LEU A 856 -9.42 106.28 10.19
C LEU A 856 -8.73 105.20 9.34
N MET A 857 -9.49 104.27 8.77
CA MET A 857 -9.02 103.40 7.68
C MET A 857 -10.00 103.38 6.49
N ILE A 858 -10.56 104.55 6.14
CA ILE A 858 -11.28 104.73 4.88
C ILE A 858 -10.48 105.66 3.96
N SER A 859 -9.47 105.11 3.31
CA SER A 859 -9.32 105.27 1.87
C SER A 859 -8.98 103.92 1.27
N VAL A 860 -10.02 103.34 0.68
CA VAL A 860 -9.96 102.16 -0.18
C VAL A 860 -9.09 102.50 -1.40
N THR A 861 -8.32 101.51 -1.83
CA THR A 861 -7.39 101.44 -2.97
C THR A 861 -5.96 101.95 -2.75
N PHE A 862 -5.03 101.00 -2.92
CA PHE A 862 -3.56 101.09 -2.99
C PHE A 862 -2.75 100.92 -1.69
N ARG A 863 -2.41 99.63 -1.45
CA ARG A 863 -1.12 99.10 -0.97
C ARG A 863 -0.53 99.77 0.26
N VAL A 864 -1.07 99.38 1.41
CA VAL A 864 -0.64 99.78 2.76
C VAL A 864 0.67 99.07 3.15
N ARG A 865 1.78 99.50 2.54
CA ARG A 865 3.12 99.47 3.16
C ARG A 865 3.19 100.67 4.11
N GLY A 866 3.40 100.44 5.41
CA GLY A 866 3.91 101.48 6.31
C GLY A 866 2.91 102.17 7.26
N VAL A 867 2.03 101.43 7.95
CA VAL A 867 1.14 101.96 9.02
C VAL A 867 1.89 102.42 10.29
N LEU A 868 3.22 102.48 10.31
CA LEU A 868 3.95 102.92 11.51
C LEU A 868 4.96 104.05 11.29
N TYR A 869 5.25 104.45 10.04
CA TYR A 869 6.16 105.57 9.80
C TYR A 869 5.41 106.92 9.79
N ASP A 870 4.19 106.96 9.24
CA ASP A 870 3.43 108.22 9.16
C ASP A 870 2.62 108.52 10.43
N ILE A 871 2.26 107.49 11.21
CA ILE A 871 1.62 107.70 12.53
C ILE A 871 2.58 108.38 13.52
N LEU A 872 3.90 108.22 13.36
CA LEU A 872 4.89 108.86 14.24
C LEU A 872 5.35 110.24 13.75
N SER A 873 5.18 110.58 12.46
CA SER A 873 5.53 111.93 11.97
C SER A 873 4.46 112.96 12.34
N GLU A 874 3.17 112.60 12.31
CA GLU A 874 2.05 113.50 12.63
C GLU A 874 1.91 113.84 14.12
N PHE A 875 2.45 113.03 15.05
CA PHE A 875 2.45 113.39 16.48
C PHE A 875 3.38 114.58 16.82
N SER A 876 4.33 114.92 15.94
CA SER A 876 5.34 115.98 16.17
C SER A 876 4.80 117.40 15.96
N TYR A 877 3.68 117.59 15.25
CA TYR A 877 3.21 118.92 14.84
C TYR A 877 2.08 119.50 15.72
N LEU A 878 1.52 118.72 16.65
CA LEU A 878 0.42 119.15 17.53
C LEU A 878 0.85 119.54 18.96
N LEU A 879 2.15 119.76 19.18
CA LEU A 879 2.71 120.19 20.47
C LEU A 879 3.43 121.55 20.45
N GLU A 880 3.42 122.31 19.34
CA GLU A 880 4.09 123.64 19.27
C GLU A 880 3.19 124.81 18.82
N CYS A 881 1.86 124.68 18.91
CA CYS A 881 0.94 125.82 19.00
C CYS A 881 0.00 125.68 20.21
N SER A 882 0.61 125.48 21.38
CA SER A 882 0.19 126.01 22.69
C SER A 882 1.38 125.98 23.64
#